data_AF-A0A970GSF8-F1
#
_entry.id   AF-A0A970GSF8-F1
#
_cell.length_a   1.000
_cell.length_b   1.000
_cell.length_c   1.000
_cell.angle_alpha   90.00
_cell.angle_beta   90.00
_cell.angle_gamma   90.00
#
_symmetry.space_group_name_H-M   'P 1'
#
loop_
_entity.id
_entity.type
_entity.pdbx_description
1 polymer ?
#
loop_
_entity_poly.entity_id
_entity_poly.type
_entity_poly.pdbx_seq_one_letter_code
_entity_poly.pdbx_strand_id
1 'polypeptide(L)'
;MPQASANSDASASPRLPWQAQAVWVVPTPDGGGGVEVFPPQRPAKTRFLLTNDALHLGELLESSTGAATWAVIDLDDLHRLLHPESAAERLEERFGAETAELPPVRRLWTLWEQCERDLRALPCWALDMVAQAMRELEDHAMAALFGCFAGMAGERRDALHEWAESFPPTVRRAERPDLPDLTDCTAVAPDEAVALLAEGGALARCVPGYEPRPGQLMMVRAVVDAINSGVHLVVEAGTGVGKSLGYLLPAALWARLNDVPVVVSTNTRNLQTQLIEKDLPAVQRMLDAMPRHGVAAAEPPRKLRTALIKGRSNYLCLRRLSQLIEQTQFDLMRQELRAFAAIICWAARTPDGDLDTLLGGTGVDQAMVFRLCSQGDECAGHACGFYRRCFVQKARERALRADLVVANHALVFTEMGATTPVALPRHAQVIFDEAHNLEEAATRFFSIEASPSRLATFTRRLAQRQGKRRRGLLERLRRRLASGAIRMISSFLVSFEEAILDAGQAVDRLRQEGHALFRALYLLLPANGEAKRFAFEAPDPSEPLAPPPAPPAVWKTIREAQTAFREAGGELAALFQKMLKLIEESQDGELNLMVEETSDLTNALQTLTQMLDEIDFVLAGCSDEHVFWVERAYGAEPLAEAWAAPLKVGPQLAKHLYETRRSVILCSATLSVGGRFDYIGERLGLNLVEAGRIRTCIAPSPFDYVRQCRLLVPAYLPEPNNPDRSYVTELATLLCQLGTALNGRTLVLFTSYEMLRQCARLAGPVLEAAGIRLLVQGESGSRDLILRTFRKGEGHVLLGTHSFWEGVDVVGDALSCVIVARLPFSSPGEPVLSARCEQLEREGTSGFRALSLPSAVLRLRQGFGRLIRHRGDRGLVIIADTRILSKSYGGIFRRSLPSPLQGCPDSSAFLAQITEAATHLLPTDSQ
;
A
#
# COMPACT_ATOMS: atom_id res chain seq x y z
N MET A 1 0.61 -47.93 -48.26
CA MET A 1 1.38 -49.13 -48.69
C MET A 1 2.67 -49.18 -47.87
N PRO A 2 3.13 -50.37 -47.43
CA PRO A 2 2.92 -50.78 -46.03
C PRO A 2 4.18 -51.30 -45.29
N GLN A 3 3.96 -51.74 -44.04
CA GLN A 3 4.74 -52.71 -43.20
C GLN A 3 5.91 -52.15 -42.37
N ALA A 4 5.83 -52.19 -41.02
CA ALA A 4 6.19 -53.30 -40.09
C ALA A 4 7.72 -53.56 -40.08
N SER A 5 8.46 -53.76 -38.98
CA SER A 5 8.24 -54.13 -37.58
C SER A 5 9.57 -54.01 -36.81
N ALA A 6 9.50 -53.79 -35.49
CA ALA A 6 10.43 -54.15 -34.39
C ALA A 6 11.90 -54.54 -34.69
N ASN A 7 12.90 -53.91 -34.03
CA ASN A 7 13.42 -54.30 -32.70
C ASN A 7 14.72 -53.54 -32.33
N SER A 8 14.86 -53.26 -31.02
CA SER A 8 16.09 -53.13 -30.20
C SER A 8 17.41 -52.69 -30.84
N ASP A 9 17.96 -51.55 -30.42
CA ASP A 9 19.02 -51.57 -29.40
C ASP A 9 19.43 -50.17 -28.93
N ALA A 10 19.63 -50.09 -27.63
CA ALA A 10 20.17 -48.95 -26.91
C ALA A 10 21.68 -48.79 -27.18
N SER A 11 22.14 -47.54 -27.21
CA SER A 11 23.52 -47.05 -27.00
C SER A 11 24.09 -46.19 -28.13
N ALA A 12 23.55 -44.98 -28.29
CA ALA A 12 24.28 -43.90 -28.93
C ALA A 12 23.87 -42.56 -28.32
N SER A 13 24.53 -42.17 -27.24
CA SER A 13 24.42 -40.80 -26.71
C SER A 13 24.99 -39.80 -27.72
N PRO A 14 24.26 -38.75 -28.12
CA PRO A 14 24.84 -37.66 -28.90
C PRO A 14 25.77 -36.84 -27.99
N ARG A 15 27.04 -36.76 -28.38
CA ARG A 15 28.07 -35.95 -27.73
C ARG A 15 27.69 -34.47 -27.79
N LEU A 16 27.53 -33.82 -26.64
CA LEU A 16 27.52 -32.36 -26.51
C LEU A 16 28.97 -31.84 -26.35
N PRO A 17 29.35 -30.73 -27.00
CA PRO A 17 30.74 -30.25 -27.02
C PRO A 17 30.95 -29.15 -25.98
N TRP A 18 31.46 -29.47 -24.78
CA TRP A 18 32.05 -28.46 -23.88
C TRP A 18 33.23 -29.05 -23.12
N GLN A 19 34.41 -28.44 -23.30
CA GLN A 19 35.66 -28.82 -22.65
C GLN A 19 35.64 -28.48 -21.16
N ALA A 20 35.81 -29.52 -20.33
CA ALA A 20 36.40 -29.56 -18.99
C ALA A 20 36.39 -28.26 -18.13
N GLN A 21 35.28 -28.04 -17.42
CA GLN A 21 35.30 -27.66 -16.01
C GLN A 21 34.49 -28.75 -15.29
N ALA A 22 35.14 -29.55 -14.45
CA ALA A 22 34.53 -30.74 -13.86
C ALA A 22 33.44 -30.35 -12.84
N VAL A 23 32.19 -30.58 -13.21
CA VAL A 23 31.04 -30.55 -12.32
C VAL A 23 30.77 -31.99 -11.89
N TRP A 24 30.88 -32.29 -10.60
CA TRP A 24 30.49 -33.59 -10.06
C TRP A 24 29.04 -33.53 -9.59
N VAL A 25 28.22 -34.47 -10.07
CA VAL A 25 26.84 -34.64 -9.63
C VAL A 25 26.78 -35.82 -8.67
N VAL A 26 26.34 -35.59 -7.44
CA VAL A 26 26.06 -36.69 -6.48
C VAL A 26 24.57 -36.99 -6.56
N PRO A 27 24.14 -38.13 -7.12
CA PRO A 27 22.75 -38.53 -7.10
C PRO A 27 22.39 -39.10 -5.72
N THR A 28 21.37 -38.55 -5.04
CA THR A 28 20.73 -39.24 -3.91
C THR A 28 19.66 -40.21 -4.41
N PRO A 29 19.34 -41.28 -3.65
CA PRO A 29 18.32 -42.28 -4.03
C PRO A 29 16.92 -41.68 -4.28
N ASP A 30 16.64 -40.51 -3.71
CA ASP A 30 15.33 -39.86 -3.70
C ASP A 30 15.19 -38.74 -4.77
N GLY A 31 16.22 -38.54 -5.61
CA GLY A 31 16.19 -37.61 -6.74
C GLY A 31 16.76 -36.20 -6.47
N GLY A 32 17.33 -35.94 -5.29
CA GLY A 32 18.07 -34.72 -4.97
C GLY A 32 19.52 -34.81 -5.46
N GLY A 33 19.82 -34.24 -6.62
CA GLY A 33 21.20 -34.20 -7.13
C GLY A 33 21.98 -32.99 -6.60
N GLY A 34 23.23 -33.17 -6.16
CA GLY A 34 24.17 -32.07 -5.87
C GLY A 34 25.02 -31.68 -7.09
N VAL A 35 25.63 -30.49 -7.13
CA VAL A 35 26.50 -30.01 -8.23
C VAL A 35 27.76 -29.33 -7.66
N GLU A 36 28.97 -29.75 -8.06
CA GLU A 36 30.25 -29.07 -7.72
C GLU A 36 30.53 -27.92 -8.70
N VAL A 37 30.88 -26.74 -8.18
CA VAL A 37 31.22 -25.56 -9.00
C VAL A 37 32.49 -24.91 -8.45
N PHE A 38 33.59 -24.92 -9.22
CA PHE A 38 34.69 -23.92 -9.31
C PHE A 38 35.89 -24.55 -10.08
N PRO A 39 36.58 -23.85 -11.01
CA PRO A 39 37.73 -24.41 -11.72
C PRO A 39 38.98 -24.52 -10.81
N PRO A 40 39.85 -25.52 -11.01
CA PRO A 40 41.02 -25.82 -10.16
C PRO A 40 42.17 -24.78 -10.21
N GLN A 41 41.98 -23.63 -10.88
CA GLN A 41 43.06 -22.68 -11.20
C GLN A 41 43.38 -21.66 -10.09
N ARG A 42 42.69 -21.72 -8.93
CA ARG A 42 43.21 -21.21 -7.66
C ARG A 42 42.87 -22.25 -6.58
N PRO A 43 43.80 -22.61 -5.68
CA PRO A 43 43.47 -23.50 -4.57
C PRO A 43 42.60 -22.72 -3.58
N ALA A 44 41.29 -22.67 -3.83
CA ALA A 44 40.36 -22.35 -2.75
C ALA A 44 40.49 -23.46 -1.71
N LYS A 45 40.77 -23.10 -0.45
CA LYS A 45 40.75 -24.06 0.66
C LYS A 45 39.37 -24.71 0.86
N THR A 46 38.34 -24.20 0.19
CA THR A 46 36.94 -24.57 0.34
C THR A 46 36.36 -24.96 -1.02
N ARG A 47 35.75 -26.14 -1.12
CA ARG A 47 34.95 -26.58 -2.27
C ARG A 47 33.48 -26.37 -1.97
N PHE A 48 32.69 -25.95 -2.95
CA PHE A 48 31.25 -25.69 -2.78
C PHE A 48 30.42 -26.79 -3.44
N LEU A 49 29.42 -27.28 -2.71
CA LEU A 49 28.44 -28.23 -3.21
C LEU A 49 27.07 -27.56 -3.20
N LEU A 50 26.42 -27.49 -4.36
CA LEU A 50 25.14 -26.84 -4.53
C LEU A 50 24.01 -27.87 -4.49
N THR A 51 22.95 -27.59 -3.75
CA THR A 51 21.79 -28.48 -3.59
C THR A 51 20.52 -27.67 -3.28
N ASN A 52 19.34 -28.26 -3.44
CA ASN A 52 18.08 -27.76 -2.88
C ASN A 52 17.62 -28.53 -1.64
N ASP A 53 18.44 -29.47 -1.16
CA ASP A 53 18.28 -30.21 0.08
C ASP A 53 19.63 -30.31 0.81
N ALA A 54 20.00 -29.20 1.48
CA ALA A 54 21.30 -29.07 2.14
C ALA A 54 21.40 -29.91 3.41
N LEU A 55 20.29 -30.15 4.11
CA LEU A 55 20.25 -30.93 5.35
C LEU A 55 20.58 -32.39 5.07
N HIS A 56 19.87 -33.02 4.12
CA HIS A 56 20.07 -34.42 3.79
C HIS A 56 21.48 -34.69 3.23
N LEU A 57 21.98 -33.78 2.38
CA LEU A 57 23.30 -33.91 1.78
C LEU A 57 24.44 -33.66 2.79
N GLY A 58 24.22 -32.79 3.77
CA GLY A 58 25.16 -32.55 4.87
C GLY A 58 25.41 -33.81 5.71
N GLU A 59 24.34 -34.49 6.13
CA GLU A 59 24.41 -35.75 6.90
C GLU A 59 25.15 -36.86 6.14
N LEU A 60 24.92 -36.94 4.82
CA LEU A 60 25.60 -37.90 3.93
C LEU A 60 27.11 -37.61 3.78
N LEU A 61 27.53 -36.33 3.83
CA LEU A 61 28.93 -35.94 3.71
C LEU A 61 29.70 -36.11 5.02
N GLU A 62 29.07 -35.79 6.16
CA GLU A 62 29.66 -36.02 7.48
C GLU A 62 29.98 -37.49 7.75
N SER A 63 29.20 -38.39 7.14
CA SER A 63 29.38 -39.84 7.26
C SER A 63 30.43 -40.44 6.30
N SER A 64 30.91 -39.70 5.28
CA SER A 64 31.56 -40.34 4.12
C SER A 64 33.01 -39.92 3.77
N THR A 65 33.63 -38.85 4.28
CA THR A 65 35.05 -38.57 3.89
C THR A 65 35.93 -37.84 4.92
N GLY A 66 37.21 -38.21 4.92
CA GLY A 66 38.30 -37.49 5.61
C GLY A 66 38.91 -36.34 4.79
N ALA A 67 39.48 -35.37 5.52
CA ALA A 67 40.45 -34.34 5.13
C ALA A 67 40.09 -33.22 4.12
N ALA A 68 38.87 -33.16 3.55
CA ALA A 68 38.43 -32.01 2.74
C ALA A 68 37.16 -31.36 3.31
N THR A 69 37.21 -30.06 3.62
CA THR A 69 36.04 -29.27 4.07
C THR A 69 35.18 -28.85 2.87
N TRP A 70 34.04 -29.49 2.70
CA TRP A 70 32.99 -29.09 1.76
C TRP A 70 32.06 -28.05 2.38
N ALA A 71 31.75 -26.99 1.65
CA ALA A 71 30.72 -26.01 2.01
C ALA A 71 29.45 -26.31 1.20
N VAL A 72 28.39 -26.76 1.87
CA VAL A 72 27.10 -27.06 1.23
C VAL A 72 26.28 -25.77 1.15
N ILE A 73 25.78 -25.44 -0.04
CA ILE A 73 24.96 -24.26 -0.30
C ILE A 73 23.58 -24.72 -0.76
N ASP A 74 22.55 -24.30 -0.01
CA ASP A 74 21.16 -24.37 -0.46
C ASP A 74 20.91 -23.28 -1.51
N LEU A 75 20.62 -23.68 -2.75
CA LEU A 75 20.38 -22.77 -3.87
C LEU A 75 19.08 -21.99 -3.74
N ASP A 76 18.06 -22.57 -3.10
CA ASP A 76 16.81 -21.84 -2.85
C ASP A 76 17.00 -20.79 -1.77
N ASP A 77 17.82 -21.10 -0.78
CA ASP A 77 18.17 -20.14 0.25
C ASP A 77 19.07 -19.02 -0.28
N LEU A 78 20.09 -19.34 -1.09
CA LEU A 78 20.93 -18.36 -1.80
C LEU A 78 20.09 -17.47 -2.71
N HIS A 79 19.18 -18.06 -3.49
CA HIS A 79 18.31 -17.29 -4.36
C HIS A 79 17.37 -16.37 -3.57
N ARG A 80 16.76 -16.85 -2.48
CA ARG A 80 15.91 -16.01 -1.61
C ARG A 80 16.68 -14.84 -0.99
N LEU A 81 17.96 -15.05 -0.67
CA LEU A 81 18.84 -13.99 -0.17
C LEU A 81 19.20 -12.99 -1.28
N LEU A 82 19.44 -13.47 -2.50
CA LEU A 82 19.78 -12.63 -3.64
C LEU A 82 18.57 -11.87 -4.18
N HIS A 83 17.40 -12.49 -4.29
CA HIS A 83 16.15 -11.93 -4.86
C HIS A 83 15.03 -11.93 -3.83
N PRO A 84 15.20 -11.16 -2.75
CA PRO A 84 14.23 -11.10 -1.68
C PRO A 84 12.83 -10.67 -2.21
N GLU A 85 12.76 -9.84 -3.24
CA GLU A 85 11.54 -9.43 -3.94
C GLU A 85 10.72 -10.58 -4.57
N SER A 86 11.35 -11.71 -4.90
CA SER A 86 10.74 -12.82 -5.67
C SER A 86 10.55 -14.10 -4.85
N ALA A 87 10.86 -14.06 -3.56
CA ALA A 87 11.03 -15.25 -2.71
C ALA A 87 9.74 -16.04 -2.37
N ALA A 88 8.58 -15.66 -2.93
CA ALA A 88 7.30 -16.35 -2.75
C ALA A 88 6.93 -17.34 -3.88
N GLU A 89 7.68 -17.39 -4.98
CA GLU A 89 7.39 -18.31 -6.09
C GLU A 89 8.03 -19.68 -5.85
N ARG A 90 7.25 -20.77 -6.00
CA ARG A 90 7.82 -22.13 -6.00
C ARG A 90 8.80 -22.26 -7.17
N LEU A 91 9.84 -23.10 -7.04
CA LEU A 91 10.78 -23.40 -8.15
C LEU A 91 10.05 -23.68 -9.47
N GLU A 92 8.92 -24.39 -9.39
CA GLU A 92 8.05 -24.77 -10.51
C GLU A 92 7.31 -23.59 -11.17
N GLU A 93 7.00 -22.53 -10.43
CA GLU A 93 6.38 -21.31 -10.97
C GLU A 93 7.43 -20.36 -11.56
N ARG A 94 8.69 -20.47 -11.11
CA ARG A 94 9.85 -19.64 -11.52
C ARG A 94 10.42 -20.03 -12.87
N PHE A 95 10.27 -21.30 -13.21
CA PHE A 95 10.65 -21.88 -14.48
C PHE A 95 9.39 -21.92 -15.36
N GLY A 96 9.39 -21.23 -16.52
CA GLY A 96 8.29 -21.35 -17.48
C GLY A 96 8.01 -22.82 -17.82
N ALA A 97 6.84 -23.13 -18.39
CA ALA A 97 6.41 -24.50 -18.65
C ALA A 97 7.48 -25.38 -19.36
N GLU A 98 8.28 -24.78 -20.25
CA GLU A 98 9.40 -25.44 -20.95
C GLU A 98 10.54 -25.91 -20.02
N THR A 99 10.79 -25.22 -18.91
CA THR A 99 11.86 -25.52 -17.94
C THR A 99 11.40 -26.48 -16.83
N ALA A 100 10.09 -26.67 -16.63
CA ALA A 100 9.54 -27.66 -15.69
C ALA A 100 9.75 -29.11 -16.17
N GLU A 101 9.88 -29.33 -17.48
CA GLU A 101 10.16 -30.63 -18.10
C GLU A 101 11.65 -31.03 -18.01
N LEU A 102 12.53 -30.14 -17.53
CA LEU A 102 13.97 -30.43 -17.41
C LEU A 102 14.28 -31.40 -16.25
N PRO A 103 15.28 -32.29 -16.41
CA PRO A 103 15.80 -33.11 -15.32
C PRO A 103 16.20 -32.25 -14.10
N PRO A 104 16.02 -32.73 -12.85
CA PRO A 104 16.29 -31.96 -11.63
C PRO A 104 17.66 -31.25 -11.61
N VAL A 105 18.71 -31.94 -12.08
CA VAL A 105 20.08 -31.40 -12.15
C VAL A 105 20.19 -30.20 -13.10
N ARG A 106 19.49 -30.22 -14.24
CA ARG A 106 19.47 -29.08 -15.18
C ARG A 106 18.76 -27.87 -14.60
N ARG A 107 17.71 -28.08 -13.80
CA ARG A 107 17.01 -27.00 -13.09
C ARG A 107 17.90 -26.35 -12.04
N LEU A 108 18.61 -27.15 -11.24
CA LEU A 108 19.60 -26.65 -10.26
C LEU A 108 20.74 -25.89 -10.93
N TRP A 109 21.25 -26.39 -12.07
CA TRP A 109 22.29 -25.70 -12.84
C TRP A 109 21.82 -24.33 -13.36
N THR A 110 20.62 -24.27 -13.93
CA THR A 110 20.04 -23.02 -14.45
C THR A 110 19.85 -21.99 -13.33
N LEU A 111 19.41 -22.46 -12.15
CA LEU A 111 19.30 -21.62 -10.96
C LEU A 111 20.65 -21.09 -10.49
N TRP A 112 21.68 -21.94 -10.46
CA TRP A 112 23.04 -21.51 -10.15
C TRP A 112 23.56 -20.47 -11.15
N GLU A 113 23.40 -20.68 -12.47
CA GLU A 113 23.84 -19.71 -13.49
C GLU A 113 23.20 -18.33 -13.31
N GLN A 114 21.97 -18.28 -12.80
CA GLN A 114 21.33 -17.04 -12.41
C GLN A 114 22.00 -16.45 -11.16
N CYS A 115 22.07 -17.21 -10.06
CA CYS A 115 22.70 -16.76 -8.82
C CYS A 115 24.16 -16.31 -9.00
N GLU A 116 24.94 -17.01 -9.81
CA GLU A 116 26.32 -16.63 -10.14
C GLU A 116 26.38 -15.29 -10.88
N ARG A 117 25.51 -15.07 -11.88
CA ARG A 117 25.43 -13.78 -12.59
C ARG A 117 25.08 -12.65 -11.63
N ASP A 118 24.14 -12.89 -10.72
CA ASP A 118 23.70 -11.90 -9.73
C ASP A 118 24.80 -11.61 -8.70
N LEU A 119 25.51 -12.62 -8.21
CA LEU A 119 26.67 -12.47 -7.33
C LEU A 119 27.79 -11.67 -7.99
N ARG A 120 28.06 -11.89 -9.28
CA ARG A 120 29.05 -11.12 -10.06
C ARG A 120 28.62 -9.68 -10.31
N ALA A 121 27.31 -9.40 -10.33
CA ALA A 121 26.78 -8.05 -10.51
C ALA A 121 26.78 -7.23 -9.22
N LEU A 122 26.91 -7.86 -8.06
CA LEU A 122 26.97 -7.16 -6.77
C LEU A 122 28.31 -6.43 -6.59
N PRO A 123 28.29 -5.21 -6.04
CA PRO A 123 29.53 -4.49 -5.71
C PRO A 123 30.25 -5.14 -4.52
N CYS A 124 31.59 -4.99 -4.47
CA CYS A 124 32.43 -5.62 -3.43
C CYS A 124 31.95 -5.32 -2.01
N TRP A 125 31.55 -4.08 -1.72
CA TRP A 125 31.05 -3.71 -0.39
C TRP A 125 29.82 -4.53 0.02
N ALA A 126 28.90 -4.80 -0.90
CA ALA A 126 27.68 -5.56 -0.61
C ALA A 126 28.04 -7.02 -0.33
N LEU A 127 28.94 -7.59 -1.14
CA LEU A 127 29.45 -8.95 -0.96
C LEU A 127 30.17 -9.11 0.39
N ASP A 128 31.05 -8.18 0.75
CA ASP A 128 31.77 -8.20 2.03
C ASP A 128 30.83 -8.06 3.23
N MET A 129 29.83 -7.18 3.14
CA MET A 129 28.83 -6.98 4.19
C MET A 129 27.96 -8.22 4.39
N VAL A 130 27.49 -8.83 3.30
CA VAL A 130 26.72 -10.08 3.38
C VAL A 130 27.60 -11.20 3.93
N ALA A 131 28.85 -11.33 3.47
CA ALA A 131 29.79 -12.31 4.01
C ALA A 131 30.02 -12.11 5.52
N GLN A 132 30.10 -10.86 5.99
CA GLN A 132 30.20 -10.57 7.42
C GLN A 132 28.95 -10.97 8.19
N ALA A 133 27.76 -10.59 7.72
CA ALA A 133 26.51 -10.94 8.37
C ALA A 133 26.33 -12.47 8.45
N MET A 134 26.70 -13.21 7.40
CA MET A 134 26.67 -14.68 7.39
C MET A 134 27.67 -15.30 8.39
N ARG A 135 28.85 -14.70 8.59
CA ARG A 135 29.79 -15.15 9.65
C ARG A 135 29.21 -14.98 11.04
N GLU A 136 28.54 -13.86 11.30
CA GLU A 136 27.88 -13.59 12.60
C GLU A 136 26.68 -14.51 12.85
N LEU A 137 26.06 -15.02 11.78
CA LEU A 137 25.03 -16.06 11.81
C LEU A 137 25.57 -17.48 11.96
N GLU A 138 26.89 -17.67 12.00
CA GLU A 138 27.55 -18.99 11.97
C GLU A 138 27.30 -19.78 10.66
N ASP A 139 26.82 -19.11 9.60
CA ASP A 139 26.68 -19.67 8.25
C ASP A 139 27.99 -19.50 7.47
N HIS A 140 28.96 -20.35 7.82
CA HIS A 140 30.30 -20.31 7.24
C HIS A 140 30.33 -20.64 5.74
N ALA A 141 29.37 -21.42 5.25
CA ALA A 141 29.28 -21.80 3.84
C ALA A 141 28.90 -20.58 2.98
N MET A 142 27.80 -19.90 3.32
CA MET A 142 27.40 -18.68 2.63
C MET A 142 28.44 -17.56 2.81
N ALA A 143 29.01 -17.41 4.01
CA ALA A 143 30.08 -16.46 4.25
C ALA A 143 31.30 -16.67 3.34
N ALA A 144 31.71 -17.93 3.13
CA ALA A 144 32.82 -18.27 2.25
C ALA A 144 32.47 -18.00 0.78
N LEU A 145 31.25 -18.31 0.35
CA LEU A 145 30.77 -18.07 -1.00
C LEU A 145 30.83 -16.57 -1.35
N PHE A 146 30.16 -15.74 -0.56
CA PHE A 146 30.15 -14.29 -0.75
C PHE A 146 31.56 -13.69 -0.65
N GLY A 147 32.39 -14.19 0.28
CA GLY A 147 33.79 -13.79 0.40
C GLY A 147 34.65 -14.13 -0.83
N CYS A 148 34.38 -15.25 -1.51
CA CYS A 148 35.04 -15.59 -2.77
C CYS A 148 34.70 -14.59 -3.88
N PHE A 149 33.42 -14.28 -4.06
CA PHE A 149 32.99 -13.28 -5.05
C PHE A 149 33.50 -11.87 -4.72
N ALA A 150 33.55 -11.48 -3.44
CA ALA A 150 34.17 -10.23 -3.01
C ALA A 150 35.65 -10.17 -3.45
N GLY A 151 36.41 -11.25 -3.23
CA GLY A 151 37.80 -11.36 -3.68
C GLY A 151 38.00 -11.35 -5.20
N MET A 152 36.96 -11.71 -5.97
CA MET A 152 36.97 -11.65 -7.44
C MET A 152 36.64 -10.25 -7.97
N ALA A 153 35.87 -9.45 -7.23
CA ALA A 153 35.41 -8.13 -7.65
C ALA A 153 36.51 -7.04 -7.65
N GLY A 154 37.69 -7.30 -7.06
CA GLY A 154 38.84 -6.38 -7.05
C GLY A 154 38.89 -5.43 -5.83
N GLU A 155 40.01 -4.70 -5.70
CA GLU A 155 40.53 -4.06 -4.47
C GLU A 155 39.50 -3.66 -3.40
N ARG A 156 39.70 -4.20 -2.18
CA ARG A 156 39.10 -3.69 -0.94
C ARG A 156 39.46 -2.22 -0.80
N ARG A 157 38.53 -1.35 -1.13
CA ARG A 157 38.68 0.07 -0.85
C ARG A 157 38.13 0.35 0.53
N ASP A 158 39.05 0.67 1.43
CA ASP A 158 38.80 1.01 2.82
C ASP A 158 38.09 2.38 2.92
N ALA A 159 36.77 2.43 2.76
CA ALA A 159 35.97 3.53 3.29
C ALA A 159 34.48 3.19 3.42
N LEU A 160 33.94 3.38 4.63
CA LEU A 160 32.50 3.40 4.96
C LEU A 160 31.67 4.40 4.12
N HIS A 161 32.30 5.23 3.28
CA HIS A 161 31.65 6.25 2.46
C HIS A 161 31.66 5.95 0.95
N GLU A 162 32.45 4.96 0.48
CA GLU A 162 32.54 4.65 -0.96
C GLU A 162 31.38 3.78 -1.46
N TRP A 163 30.72 3.00 -0.60
CA TRP A 163 29.53 2.22 -0.99
C TRP A 163 28.41 3.13 -1.53
N ALA A 164 28.32 4.37 -1.04
CA ALA A 164 27.37 5.37 -1.50
C ALA A 164 27.57 5.72 -2.99
N GLU A 165 28.78 5.55 -3.54
CA GLU A 165 29.06 5.77 -4.96
C GLU A 165 28.40 4.74 -5.87
N SER A 166 28.05 3.57 -5.35
CA SER A 166 27.23 2.58 -6.07
C SER A 166 25.82 3.11 -6.38
N PHE A 167 25.39 4.18 -5.69
CA PHE A 167 24.15 4.87 -5.96
C PHE A 167 24.42 6.11 -6.83
N PRO A 168 23.98 6.13 -8.10
CA PRO A 168 24.28 7.23 -9.00
C PRO A 168 23.63 8.53 -8.50
N PRO A 169 24.36 9.66 -8.45
CA PRO A 169 23.78 10.94 -8.08
C PRO A 169 22.89 11.49 -9.21
N THR A 170 21.93 12.34 -8.85
CA THR A 170 21.14 13.10 -9.81
C THR A 170 22.00 14.18 -10.46
N VAL A 171 22.01 14.20 -11.80
CA VAL A 171 22.97 14.97 -12.60
C VAL A 171 22.56 16.44 -12.74
N ARG A 172 21.24 16.75 -12.81
CA ARG A 172 20.66 18.10 -12.79
C ARG A 172 19.19 18.09 -12.37
N ARG A 173 18.81 19.05 -11.52
CA ARG A 173 17.40 19.32 -11.19
C ARG A 173 16.70 19.78 -12.47
N ALA A 174 15.64 19.09 -12.87
CA ALA A 174 14.79 19.63 -13.93
C ALA A 174 14.11 20.89 -13.38
N GLU A 175 13.97 21.91 -14.22
CA GLU A 175 13.09 23.04 -13.96
C GLU A 175 12.02 23.01 -15.02
N ARG A 176 10.76 23.06 -14.60
CA ARG A 176 9.64 23.33 -15.49
C ARG A 176 9.23 24.79 -15.28
N PRO A 177 8.92 25.51 -16.37
CA PRO A 177 8.40 26.87 -16.27
C PRO A 177 7.06 26.89 -15.52
N ASP A 178 6.61 28.09 -15.18
CA ASP A 178 5.29 28.30 -14.61
C ASP A 178 4.17 27.79 -15.53
N LEU A 179 3.01 27.51 -14.94
CA LEU A 179 1.87 26.99 -15.68
C LEU A 179 1.41 28.05 -16.71
N PRO A 180 1.32 27.72 -18.02
CA PRO A 180 0.86 28.65 -19.06
C PRO A 180 -0.59 29.04 -18.80
N ASP A 181 -1.11 30.18 -19.30
CA ASP A 181 -2.56 30.47 -19.19
C ASP A 181 -3.38 29.43 -19.98
N LEU A 182 -4.65 29.22 -19.61
CA LEU A 182 -5.52 28.27 -20.29
C LEU A 182 -5.78 28.68 -21.75
N THR A 183 -5.80 29.99 -22.02
CA THR A 183 -5.92 30.57 -23.36
C THR A 183 -4.74 30.28 -24.26
N ASP A 184 -3.55 30.05 -23.68
CA ASP A 184 -2.33 29.66 -24.40
C ASP A 184 -2.26 28.14 -24.62
N CYS A 185 -3.14 27.36 -23.98
CA CYS A 185 -3.17 25.92 -24.13
C CYS A 185 -3.82 25.50 -25.45
N THR A 186 -3.22 24.51 -26.12
CA THR A 186 -3.81 23.82 -27.26
C THR A 186 -4.86 22.84 -26.78
N ALA A 187 -6.10 23.02 -27.26
CA ALA A 187 -7.23 22.15 -26.94
C ALA A 187 -7.10 20.77 -27.60
N VAL A 188 -7.50 19.72 -26.88
CA VAL A 188 -7.65 18.38 -27.46
C VAL A 188 -8.95 18.34 -28.27
N ALA A 189 -8.90 17.88 -29.51
CA ALA A 189 -10.11 17.66 -30.31
C ALA A 189 -10.92 16.48 -29.75
N PRO A 190 -12.18 16.67 -29.29
CA PRO A 190 -12.95 15.61 -28.67
C PRO A 190 -13.20 14.42 -29.60
N ASP A 191 -13.48 14.68 -30.88
CA ASP A 191 -13.81 13.64 -31.85
C ASP A 191 -12.59 12.79 -32.22
N GLU A 192 -11.39 13.38 -32.26
CA GLU A 192 -10.14 12.62 -32.45
C GLU A 192 -9.86 11.70 -31.26
N ALA A 193 -10.03 12.21 -30.03
CA ALA A 193 -9.83 11.41 -28.82
C ALA A 193 -10.82 10.23 -28.75
N VAL A 194 -12.10 10.47 -29.12
CA VAL A 194 -13.13 9.43 -29.19
C VAL A 194 -12.82 8.39 -30.28
N ALA A 195 -12.34 8.82 -31.45
CA ALA A 195 -12.02 7.93 -32.56
C ALA A 195 -10.94 6.88 -32.23
N LEU A 196 -10.05 7.17 -31.28
CA LEU A 196 -9.03 6.20 -30.83
C LEU A 196 -9.61 4.98 -30.09
N LEU A 197 -10.77 5.16 -29.46
CA LEU A 197 -11.49 4.13 -28.71
C LEU A 197 -12.73 3.61 -29.45
N ALA A 198 -13.12 4.25 -30.55
CA ALA A 198 -14.24 3.81 -31.36
C ALA A 198 -13.96 2.45 -32.04
N GLU A 199 -15.00 1.89 -32.66
CA GLU A 199 -14.88 0.64 -33.42
C GLU A 199 -13.81 0.75 -34.51
N GLY A 200 -12.92 -0.23 -34.58
CA GLY A 200 -11.76 -0.21 -35.50
C GLY A 200 -10.67 0.82 -35.15
N GLY A 201 -10.80 1.55 -34.04
CA GLY A 201 -9.85 2.54 -33.54
C GLY A 201 -8.50 1.95 -33.09
N ALA A 202 -7.58 2.82 -32.66
CA ALA A 202 -6.24 2.44 -32.24
C ALA A 202 -6.24 1.40 -31.11
N LEU A 203 -7.13 1.54 -30.12
CA LEU A 203 -7.20 0.58 -29.02
C LEU A 203 -7.68 -0.80 -29.46
N ALA A 204 -8.70 -0.85 -30.34
CA ALA A 204 -9.21 -2.10 -30.89
C ALA A 204 -8.12 -2.91 -31.63
N ARG A 205 -7.18 -2.21 -32.27
CA ARG A 205 -6.03 -2.84 -32.95
C ARG A 205 -4.94 -3.30 -31.98
N CYS A 206 -4.78 -2.63 -30.84
CA CYS A 206 -3.69 -2.86 -29.90
C CYS A 206 -4.05 -3.78 -28.73
N VAL A 207 -5.34 -3.97 -28.43
CA VAL A 207 -5.81 -4.77 -27.30
C VAL A 207 -6.76 -5.87 -27.81
N PRO A 208 -6.30 -7.13 -27.88
CA PRO A 208 -7.13 -8.26 -28.25
C PRO A 208 -8.40 -8.34 -27.38
N GLY A 209 -9.56 -8.57 -28.00
CA GLY A 209 -10.84 -8.64 -27.28
C GLY A 209 -11.39 -7.30 -26.80
N TYR A 210 -10.81 -6.16 -27.22
CA TYR A 210 -11.42 -4.86 -26.95
C TYR A 210 -12.72 -4.68 -27.75
N GLU A 211 -13.75 -4.20 -27.05
CA GLU A 211 -15.01 -3.79 -27.65
C GLU A 211 -15.29 -2.32 -27.31
N PRO A 212 -15.74 -1.52 -28.29
CA PRO A 212 -16.14 -0.14 -28.04
C PRO A 212 -17.34 -0.09 -27.10
N ARG A 213 -17.31 0.87 -26.17
CA ARG A 213 -18.33 1.04 -25.13
C ARG A 213 -18.89 2.46 -25.18
N PRO A 214 -20.19 2.67 -25.47
CA PRO A 214 -20.77 4.01 -25.58
C PRO A 214 -20.54 4.88 -24.33
N GLY A 215 -20.65 4.29 -23.13
CA GLY A 215 -20.35 4.99 -21.87
C GLY A 215 -18.90 5.47 -21.79
N GLN A 216 -17.94 4.72 -22.36
CA GLN A 216 -16.53 5.09 -22.37
C GLN A 216 -16.29 6.31 -23.28
N LEU A 217 -16.91 6.32 -24.46
CA LEU A 217 -16.79 7.42 -25.41
C LEU A 217 -17.39 8.71 -24.84
N MET A 218 -18.55 8.60 -24.18
CA MET A 218 -19.16 9.72 -23.48
C MET A 218 -18.28 10.28 -22.35
N MET A 219 -17.67 9.38 -21.57
CA MET A 219 -16.72 9.78 -20.53
C MET A 219 -15.51 10.51 -21.11
N VAL A 220 -14.91 10.01 -22.18
CA VAL A 220 -13.76 10.67 -22.84
C VAL A 220 -14.14 12.07 -23.29
N ARG A 221 -15.29 12.24 -23.96
CA ARG A 221 -15.75 13.55 -24.41
C ARG A 221 -15.94 14.52 -23.24
N ALA A 222 -16.60 14.06 -22.18
CA ALA A 222 -16.80 14.88 -20.98
C ALA A 222 -15.48 15.30 -20.33
N VAL A 223 -14.50 14.39 -20.25
CA VAL A 223 -13.17 14.68 -19.70
C VAL A 223 -12.40 15.66 -20.58
N VAL A 224 -12.41 15.48 -21.91
CA VAL A 224 -11.79 16.43 -22.87
C VAL A 224 -12.39 17.83 -22.68
N ASP A 225 -13.72 17.93 -22.67
CA ASP A 225 -14.40 19.21 -22.56
C ASP A 225 -14.06 19.92 -21.24
N ALA A 226 -13.99 19.18 -20.14
CA ALA A 226 -13.66 19.71 -18.82
C ALA A 226 -12.21 20.21 -18.73
N ILE A 227 -11.27 19.44 -19.28
CA ILE A 227 -9.85 19.77 -19.32
C ILE A 227 -9.60 21.00 -20.19
N ASN A 228 -10.19 21.06 -21.39
CA ASN A 228 -10.04 22.18 -22.32
C ASN A 228 -10.67 23.47 -21.76
N SER A 229 -11.83 23.36 -21.10
CA SER A 229 -12.56 24.54 -20.60
C SER A 229 -12.12 25.01 -19.22
N GLY A 230 -11.24 24.26 -18.53
CA GLY A 230 -10.84 24.59 -17.16
C GLY A 230 -12.01 24.54 -16.17
N VAL A 231 -12.87 23.52 -16.29
CA VAL A 231 -13.98 23.29 -15.35
C VAL A 231 -13.79 21.96 -14.62
N HIS A 232 -14.43 21.81 -13.47
CA HIS A 232 -14.44 20.57 -12.70
C HIS A 232 -15.49 19.61 -13.27
N LEU A 233 -15.23 18.31 -13.14
CA LEU A 233 -16.10 17.27 -13.68
C LEU A 233 -16.30 16.15 -12.65
N VAL A 234 -17.56 15.77 -12.43
CA VAL A 234 -17.92 14.57 -11.67
C VAL A 234 -18.40 13.50 -12.63
N VAL A 235 -17.69 12.37 -12.70
CA VAL A 235 -18.02 11.24 -13.58
C VAL A 235 -18.33 9.99 -12.77
N GLU A 236 -19.57 9.51 -12.84
CA GLU A 236 -19.89 8.12 -12.50
C GLU A 236 -19.66 7.26 -13.74
N ALA A 237 -18.66 6.37 -13.71
CA ALA A 237 -18.34 5.46 -14.81
C ALA A 237 -18.60 4.02 -14.38
N GLY A 238 -19.75 3.46 -14.76
CA GLY A 238 -20.20 2.13 -14.35
C GLY A 238 -19.13 1.04 -14.57
N THR A 239 -19.20 -0.04 -13.78
CA THR A 239 -18.26 -1.15 -13.90
C THR A 239 -18.14 -1.64 -15.34
N GLY A 240 -16.90 -1.89 -15.79
CA GLY A 240 -16.63 -2.38 -17.13
C GLY A 240 -16.60 -1.31 -18.23
N VAL A 241 -16.96 -0.05 -17.94
CA VAL A 241 -16.84 1.06 -18.91
C VAL A 241 -15.41 1.24 -19.42
N GLY A 242 -14.40 0.89 -18.62
CA GLY A 242 -13.00 1.19 -18.92
C GLY A 242 -12.62 2.59 -18.44
N LYS A 243 -13.01 2.88 -17.19
CA LYS A 243 -12.82 4.15 -16.47
C LYS A 243 -11.39 4.69 -16.61
N SER A 244 -10.37 3.86 -16.35
CA SER A 244 -8.96 4.26 -16.42
C SER A 244 -8.60 4.85 -17.77
N LEU A 245 -8.88 4.14 -18.87
CA LEU A 245 -8.58 4.64 -20.21
C LEU A 245 -9.43 5.87 -20.58
N GLY A 246 -10.65 5.96 -20.05
CA GLY A 246 -11.55 7.08 -20.25
C GLY A 246 -11.03 8.42 -19.71
N TYR A 247 -10.23 8.42 -18.63
CA TYR A 247 -9.59 9.63 -18.12
C TYR A 247 -8.10 9.74 -18.50
N LEU A 248 -7.38 8.63 -18.67
CA LEU A 248 -5.94 8.65 -18.98
C LEU A 248 -5.65 9.11 -20.40
N LEU A 249 -6.43 8.66 -21.38
CA LEU A 249 -6.23 9.04 -22.78
C LEU A 249 -6.36 10.56 -22.99
N PRO A 250 -7.46 11.22 -22.60
CA PRO A 250 -7.58 12.66 -22.77
C PRO A 250 -6.54 13.45 -21.95
N ALA A 251 -6.20 12.99 -20.75
CA ALA A 251 -5.13 13.58 -19.95
C ALA A 251 -3.77 13.48 -20.64
N ALA A 252 -3.43 12.32 -21.23
CA ALA A 252 -2.18 12.12 -21.95
C ALA A 252 -2.08 13.01 -23.20
N LEU A 253 -3.17 13.10 -23.97
CA LEU A 253 -3.25 13.98 -25.15
C LEU A 253 -3.02 15.44 -24.74
N TRP A 254 -3.76 15.92 -23.74
CA TRP A 254 -3.64 17.30 -23.28
C TRP A 254 -2.26 17.61 -22.71
N ALA A 255 -1.73 16.74 -21.84
CA ALA A 255 -0.42 16.92 -21.23
C ALA A 255 0.70 16.95 -22.28
N ARG A 256 0.60 16.11 -23.33
CA ARG A 256 1.57 16.08 -24.42
C ARG A 256 1.52 17.33 -25.29
N LEU A 257 0.32 17.82 -25.62
CA LEU A 257 0.12 19.03 -26.44
C LEU A 257 0.63 20.30 -25.75
N ASN A 258 0.52 20.36 -24.42
CA ASN A 258 0.80 21.57 -23.65
C ASN A 258 2.11 21.52 -22.85
N ASP A 259 2.77 20.37 -22.77
CA ASP A 259 3.92 20.10 -21.86
C ASP A 259 3.66 20.47 -20.39
N VAL A 260 2.39 20.38 -19.98
CA VAL A 260 1.94 20.60 -18.59
C VAL A 260 1.60 19.25 -17.96
N PRO A 261 2.14 18.92 -16.79
CA PRO A 261 1.84 17.65 -16.14
C PRO A 261 0.39 17.58 -15.67
N VAL A 262 -0.24 16.42 -15.86
CA VAL A 262 -1.53 16.08 -15.24
C VAL A 262 -1.28 15.06 -14.15
N VAL A 263 -1.83 15.31 -12.96
CA VAL A 263 -1.74 14.39 -11.82
C VAL A 263 -2.95 13.46 -11.81
N VAL A 264 -2.70 12.17 -11.70
CA VAL A 264 -3.72 11.14 -11.51
C VAL A 264 -3.54 10.57 -10.11
N SER A 265 -4.55 10.74 -9.27
CA SER A 265 -4.54 10.35 -7.87
C SER A 265 -5.46 9.16 -7.66
N THR A 266 -4.96 8.09 -7.06
CA THR A 266 -5.75 6.88 -6.75
C THR A 266 -5.79 6.59 -5.25
N ASN A 267 -6.79 5.84 -4.81
CA ASN A 267 -6.95 5.48 -3.40
C ASN A 267 -5.96 4.41 -2.91
N THR A 268 -5.65 3.41 -3.76
CA THR A 268 -4.86 2.23 -3.33
C THR A 268 -3.61 2.01 -4.20
N ARG A 269 -2.60 1.37 -3.61
CA ARG A 269 -1.33 1.03 -4.27
C ARG A 269 -1.52 0.07 -5.43
N ASN A 270 -2.39 -0.93 -5.26
CA ASN A 270 -2.71 -1.89 -6.32
C ASN A 270 -3.28 -1.19 -7.56
N LEU A 271 -4.12 -0.16 -7.37
CA LEU A 271 -4.60 0.67 -8.48
C LEU A 271 -3.45 1.46 -9.12
N GLN A 272 -2.53 2.02 -8.35
CA GLN A 272 -1.36 2.73 -8.91
C GLN A 272 -0.51 1.82 -9.79
N THR A 273 -0.21 0.62 -9.32
CA THR A 273 0.52 -0.41 -10.07
C THR A 273 -0.23 -0.78 -11.35
N GLN A 274 -1.56 -0.99 -11.27
CA GLN A 274 -2.38 -1.26 -12.45
C GLN A 274 -2.30 -0.13 -13.49
N LEU A 275 -2.37 1.14 -13.06
CA LEU A 275 -2.25 2.27 -13.99
C LEU A 275 -0.89 2.30 -14.68
N ILE A 276 0.20 2.07 -13.95
CA ILE A 276 1.58 2.17 -14.45
C ILE A 276 1.97 0.98 -15.33
N GLU A 277 1.62 -0.25 -14.94
CA GLU A 277 2.08 -1.47 -15.61
C GLU A 277 1.16 -1.91 -16.77
N LYS A 278 -0.11 -1.49 -16.75
CA LYS A 278 -1.12 -1.94 -17.74
C LYS A 278 -1.77 -0.80 -18.50
N ASP A 279 -2.44 0.11 -17.82
CA ASP A 279 -3.33 1.09 -18.48
C ASP A 279 -2.54 2.18 -19.23
N LEU A 280 -1.48 2.74 -18.64
CA LEU A 280 -0.62 3.74 -19.28
C LEU A 280 0.17 3.17 -20.48
N PRO A 281 0.74 1.95 -20.43
CA PRO A 281 1.30 1.30 -21.61
C PRO A 281 0.28 1.11 -22.74
N ALA A 282 -0.98 0.82 -22.42
CA ALA A 282 -2.05 0.78 -23.42
C ALA A 282 -2.30 2.16 -24.05
N VAL A 283 -2.29 3.23 -23.24
CA VAL A 283 -2.37 4.61 -23.75
C VAL A 283 -1.19 4.96 -24.66
N GLN A 284 0.04 4.60 -24.27
CA GLN A 284 1.22 4.81 -25.12
C GLN A 284 1.05 4.12 -26.49
N ARG A 285 0.60 2.86 -26.52
CA ARG A 285 0.34 2.14 -27.78
C ARG A 285 -0.72 2.84 -28.65
N MET A 286 -1.78 3.39 -28.04
CA MET A 286 -2.80 4.17 -28.78
C MET A 286 -2.19 5.42 -29.42
N LEU A 287 -1.36 6.15 -28.68
CA LEU A 287 -0.68 7.36 -29.16
C LEU A 287 0.31 7.05 -30.29
N ASP A 288 1.01 5.92 -30.22
CA ASP A 288 1.95 5.47 -31.26
C ASP A 288 1.24 5.09 -32.57
N ALA A 289 0.00 4.61 -32.48
CA ALA A 289 -0.83 4.18 -33.60
C ALA A 289 -1.67 5.31 -34.25
N MET A 290 -1.55 6.55 -33.78
CA MET A 290 -2.26 7.70 -34.34
C MET A 290 -1.80 8.04 -35.78
N PRO A 291 -2.72 8.32 -36.72
CA PRO A 291 -2.37 8.82 -38.05
C PRO A 291 -1.59 10.13 -37.95
N ARG A 292 -0.54 10.27 -38.77
CA ARG A 292 0.27 11.51 -38.84
C ARG A 292 -0.01 12.23 -40.14
N HIS A 293 -0.14 13.56 -40.08
CA HIS A 293 -0.30 14.42 -41.24
C HIS A 293 0.81 15.49 -41.27
N GLY A 294 1.32 15.81 -42.47
CA GLY A 294 2.31 16.87 -42.68
C GLY A 294 3.74 16.56 -42.19
N VAL A 295 4.51 17.60 -41.87
CA VAL A 295 5.94 17.54 -41.44
C VAL A 295 6.14 16.65 -40.21
N ALA A 296 5.11 16.48 -39.37
CA ALA A 296 5.08 15.59 -38.22
C ALA A 296 5.19 14.09 -38.57
N ALA A 297 5.08 13.69 -39.84
CA ALA A 297 5.29 12.31 -40.27
C ALA A 297 6.78 11.89 -40.26
N ALA A 298 7.71 12.85 -40.34
CA ALA A 298 9.15 12.58 -40.43
C ALA A 298 9.85 12.36 -39.07
N GLU A 299 9.27 12.86 -37.97
CA GLU A 299 9.84 12.70 -36.63
C GLU A 299 9.10 11.61 -35.82
N PRO A 300 9.82 10.77 -35.05
CA PRO A 300 9.19 9.82 -34.14
C PRO A 300 8.39 10.57 -33.06
N PRO A 301 7.22 10.06 -32.64
CA PRO A 301 6.37 10.75 -31.69
C PRO A 301 7.09 10.77 -30.34
N ARG A 302 7.05 11.93 -29.67
CA ARG A 302 7.57 12.02 -28.31
C ARG A 302 6.84 11.00 -27.43
N LYS A 303 7.59 10.06 -26.85
CA LYS A 303 7.05 9.09 -25.88
C LYS A 303 6.39 9.82 -24.71
N LEU A 304 5.27 9.29 -24.24
CA LEU A 304 4.60 9.74 -23.03
C LEU A 304 5.53 9.45 -21.85
N ARG A 305 5.92 10.50 -21.14
CA ARG A 305 6.72 10.38 -19.92
C ARG A 305 5.75 10.16 -18.77
N THR A 306 5.86 9.03 -18.08
CA THR A 306 5.02 8.72 -16.93
C THR A 306 5.89 8.55 -15.69
N ALA A 307 5.34 8.86 -14.51
CA ALA A 307 6.03 8.64 -13.24
C ALA A 307 5.05 8.22 -12.16
N LEU A 308 5.47 7.26 -11.32
CA LEU A 308 4.82 6.91 -10.06
C LEU A 308 5.54 7.62 -8.91
N ILE A 309 4.78 8.32 -8.06
CA ILE A 309 5.30 8.92 -6.84
C ILE A 309 4.47 8.48 -5.63
N LYS A 310 5.18 7.98 -4.61
CA LYS A 310 4.60 7.48 -3.36
C LYS A 310 4.97 8.40 -2.19
N GLY A 311 4.34 8.19 -1.04
CA GLY A 311 4.77 8.86 0.20
C GLY A 311 6.24 8.51 0.52
N ARG A 312 6.98 9.43 1.15
CA ARG A 312 8.43 9.26 1.41
C ARG A 312 8.79 7.99 2.21
N SER A 313 7.88 7.53 3.07
CA SER A 313 8.03 6.30 3.86
C SER A 313 8.09 5.01 3.03
N ASN A 314 7.87 5.11 1.73
CA ASN A 314 7.94 3.99 0.79
C ASN A 314 9.29 3.90 0.07
N TYR A 315 10.20 4.84 0.35
CA TYR A 315 11.53 4.85 -0.26
C TYR A 315 12.61 4.56 0.77
N LEU A 316 13.60 3.77 0.37
CA LEU A 316 14.83 3.52 1.12
C LEU A 316 15.57 4.85 1.39
N CYS A 317 15.93 5.08 2.65
CA CYS A 317 16.76 6.19 3.06
C CYS A 317 18.21 5.75 3.17
N LEU A 318 19.05 6.19 2.23
CA LEU A 318 20.49 5.86 2.22
C LEU A 318 21.21 6.31 3.50
N ARG A 319 20.79 7.41 4.13
CA ARG A 319 21.34 7.86 5.42
C ARG A 319 21.05 6.87 6.54
N ARG A 320 19.83 6.33 6.60
CA ARG A 320 19.46 5.33 7.62
C ARG A 320 20.09 3.97 7.34
N LEU A 321 20.24 3.61 6.05
CA LEU A 321 21.03 2.46 5.67
C LEU A 321 22.50 2.62 6.12
N SER A 322 23.13 3.78 5.90
CA SER A 322 24.49 4.08 6.39
C SER A 322 24.61 3.89 7.89
N GLN A 323 23.67 4.46 8.64
CA GLN A 323 23.63 4.33 10.10
C GLN A 323 23.48 2.87 10.53
N LEU A 324 22.69 2.08 9.81
CA LEU A 324 22.56 0.66 10.08
C LEU A 324 23.86 -0.09 9.78
N ILE A 325 24.50 0.19 8.64
CA ILE A 325 25.79 -0.38 8.22
C ILE A 325 26.89 -0.08 9.26
N GLU A 326 26.98 1.14 9.75
CA GLU A 326 27.94 1.55 10.79
C GLU A 326 27.69 0.86 12.14
N GLN A 327 26.46 0.40 12.38
CA GLN A 327 26.01 -0.15 13.66
C GLN A 327 25.84 -1.67 13.64
N THR A 328 25.98 -2.35 12.50
CA THR A 328 25.61 -3.76 12.31
C THR A 328 26.32 -4.71 13.28
N GLN A 329 27.60 -4.48 13.59
CA GLN A 329 28.36 -5.31 14.54
C GLN A 329 27.81 -5.28 15.98
N PHE A 330 26.93 -4.33 16.31
CA PHE A 330 26.48 -4.09 17.68
C PHE A 330 24.94 -4.09 17.85
N ASP A 331 24.15 -4.06 16.78
CA ASP A 331 22.74 -3.64 16.84
C ASP A 331 21.70 -4.64 16.30
N LEU A 332 22.09 -5.71 15.62
CA LEU A 332 21.16 -6.67 15.02
C LEU A 332 21.12 -8.00 15.79
N MET A 333 19.91 -8.51 16.06
CA MET A 333 19.70 -9.88 16.53
C MET A 333 20.00 -10.88 15.40
N ARG A 334 20.24 -12.16 15.72
CA ARG A 334 20.48 -13.22 14.70
C ARG A 334 19.41 -13.20 13.60
N GLN A 335 18.12 -13.15 13.96
CA GLN A 335 17.05 -13.10 12.95
C GLN A 335 17.09 -11.84 12.06
N GLU A 336 17.51 -10.70 12.60
CA GLU A 336 17.62 -9.44 11.84
C GLU A 336 18.85 -9.43 10.93
N LEU A 337 19.93 -10.16 11.26
CA LEU A 337 21.14 -10.25 10.43
C LEU A 337 20.87 -10.88 9.06
N ARG A 338 20.00 -11.90 9.00
CA ARG A 338 19.63 -12.55 7.74
C ARG A 338 18.78 -11.62 6.87
N ALA A 339 17.78 -10.97 7.47
CA ALA A 339 16.97 -9.94 6.82
C ALA A 339 17.86 -8.78 6.31
N PHE A 340 18.83 -8.37 7.12
CA PHE A 340 19.79 -7.34 6.76
C PHE A 340 20.63 -7.72 5.54
N ALA A 341 21.16 -8.95 5.49
CA ALA A 341 21.91 -9.43 4.33
C ALA A 341 21.06 -9.41 3.03
N ALA A 342 19.79 -9.84 3.11
CA ALA A 342 18.85 -9.75 1.99
C ALA A 342 18.63 -8.29 1.54
N ILE A 343 18.49 -7.37 2.51
CA ILE A 343 18.32 -5.94 2.26
C ILE A 343 19.55 -5.36 1.56
N ILE A 344 20.77 -5.76 1.92
CA ILE A 344 21.99 -5.31 1.25
C ILE A 344 22.03 -5.78 -0.21
N CYS A 345 21.71 -7.06 -0.47
CA CYS A 345 21.61 -7.59 -1.83
C CYS A 345 20.61 -6.79 -2.68
N TRP A 346 19.42 -6.51 -2.13
CA TRP A 346 18.39 -5.73 -2.81
C TRP A 346 18.79 -4.26 -3.00
N ALA A 347 19.29 -3.60 -1.96
CA ALA A 347 19.66 -2.19 -1.98
C ALA A 347 20.77 -1.90 -2.99
N ALA A 348 21.70 -2.83 -3.19
CA ALA A 348 22.77 -2.69 -4.18
C ALA A 348 22.27 -2.69 -5.64
N ARG A 349 21.05 -3.20 -5.91
CA ARG A 349 20.51 -3.34 -7.28
C ARG A 349 19.24 -2.53 -7.52
N THR A 350 18.58 -2.05 -6.48
CA THR A 350 17.30 -1.35 -6.63
C THR A 350 17.45 -0.07 -7.47
N PRO A 351 16.65 0.10 -8.54
CA PRO A 351 16.73 1.27 -9.42
C PRO A 351 16.11 2.53 -8.78
N ASP A 352 15.15 2.35 -7.87
CA ASP A 352 14.32 3.41 -7.34
C ASP A 352 14.12 3.38 -5.82
N GLY A 353 14.64 2.36 -5.14
CA GLY A 353 14.56 2.24 -3.69
C GLY A 353 13.14 2.03 -3.17
N ASP A 354 12.22 1.53 -4.00
CA ASP A 354 10.83 1.28 -3.61
C ASP A 354 10.71 0.09 -2.66
N LEU A 355 10.45 0.37 -1.38
CA LEU A 355 10.41 -0.62 -0.30
C LEU A 355 9.27 -1.63 -0.46
N ASP A 356 8.27 -1.39 -1.33
CA ASP A 356 7.26 -2.40 -1.63
C ASP A 356 7.83 -3.62 -2.33
N THR A 357 8.82 -3.40 -3.22
CA THR A 357 9.47 -4.49 -3.93
C THR A 357 10.20 -5.41 -2.95
N LEU A 358 10.72 -4.86 -1.84
CA LEU A 358 11.37 -5.60 -0.78
C LEU A 358 10.38 -6.38 0.11
N LEU A 359 9.12 -5.98 0.25
CA LEU A 359 8.17 -6.69 1.14
C LEU A 359 7.59 -7.97 0.51
N GLY A 360 7.77 -8.17 -0.79
CA GLY A 360 7.12 -9.22 -1.59
C GLY A 360 7.46 -10.68 -1.26
N GLY A 361 8.52 -10.97 -0.50
CA GLY A 361 8.95 -12.36 -0.25
C GLY A 361 9.89 -12.64 0.93
N THR A 362 10.16 -11.69 1.83
CA THR A 362 11.52 -11.60 2.41
C THR A 362 11.73 -12.04 3.83
N GLY A 363 10.66 -12.33 4.58
CA GLY A 363 10.77 -12.41 6.04
C GLY A 363 11.26 -11.11 6.69
N VAL A 364 11.42 -10.01 5.92
CA VAL A 364 11.68 -8.66 6.43
C VAL A 364 10.35 -8.14 6.95
N ASP A 365 10.31 -7.88 8.26
CA ASP A 365 9.12 -7.35 8.89
C ASP A 365 8.98 -5.83 8.67
N GLN A 366 7.80 -5.31 8.99
CA GLN A 366 7.55 -3.87 8.90
C GLN A 366 8.42 -3.05 9.86
N ALA A 367 8.90 -3.65 10.97
CA ALA A 367 9.77 -2.98 11.92
C ALA A 367 11.14 -2.66 11.31
N MET A 368 11.71 -3.59 10.53
CA MET A 368 12.95 -3.40 9.79
C MET A 368 12.78 -2.37 8.66
N VAL A 369 11.67 -2.43 7.90
CA VAL A 369 11.36 -1.40 6.89
C VAL A 369 11.22 -0.01 7.54
N PHE A 370 10.60 0.06 8.70
CA PHE A 370 10.47 1.30 9.46
C PHE A 370 11.82 1.87 9.92
N ARG A 371 12.87 1.06 10.07
CA ARG A 371 14.25 1.51 10.34
C ARG A 371 14.97 2.05 9.11
N LEU A 372 14.49 1.73 7.91
CA LEU A 372 15.16 2.02 6.64
C LEU A 372 14.49 3.10 5.81
N CYS A 373 13.19 3.33 6.00
CA CYS A 373 12.42 4.26 5.18
C CYS A 373 12.77 5.74 5.41
N SER A 374 12.49 6.60 4.43
CA SER A 374 12.59 8.06 4.63
C SER A 374 11.40 8.59 5.43
N GLN A 375 11.69 9.40 6.46
CA GLN A 375 10.66 10.00 7.31
C GLN A 375 10.72 11.53 7.29
N GLY A 376 9.56 12.15 7.54
CA GLY A 376 9.37 13.59 7.41
C GLY A 376 10.20 14.39 8.39
N ASP A 377 9.97 14.05 9.65
CA ASP A 377 10.56 14.55 10.88
C ASP A 377 12.05 14.27 11.03
N GLU A 378 12.62 13.32 10.28
CA GLU A 378 14.05 13.02 10.36
C GLU A 378 14.84 13.56 9.17
N CYS A 379 14.19 13.90 8.06
CA CYS A 379 14.91 14.22 6.82
C CYS A 379 15.65 15.55 6.95
N ALA A 380 16.99 15.53 6.83
CA ALA A 380 17.80 16.74 6.78
C ALA A 380 17.62 17.55 5.47
N GLY A 381 16.76 17.12 4.56
CA GLY A 381 16.50 17.84 3.31
C GLY A 381 17.79 18.09 2.52
N HIS A 382 18.02 19.35 2.15
CA HIS A 382 19.22 19.78 1.42
C HIS A 382 20.53 19.62 2.23
N ALA A 383 20.46 19.56 3.56
CA ALA A 383 21.62 19.32 4.42
C ALA A 383 22.11 17.87 4.36
N CYS A 384 21.30 16.92 3.87
CA CYS A 384 21.66 15.51 3.85
C CYS A 384 22.81 15.22 2.87
N GLY A 385 23.88 14.56 3.34
CA GLY A 385 25.02 14.12 2.54
C GLY A 385 24.64 13.15 1.41
N PHE A 386 23.50 12.47 1.53
CA PHE A 386 22.94 11.60 0.50
C PHE A 386 21.91 12.30 -0.42
N TYR A 387 21.69 13.62 -0.30
CA TYR A 387 20.61 14.33 -1.00
C TYR A 387 20.59 14.06 -2.51
N ARG A 388 21.74 14.19 -3.19
CA ARG A 388 21.86 13.92 -4.64
C ARG A 388 21.61 12.46 -5.02
N ARG A 389 21.71 11.52 -4.08
CA ARG A 389 21.52 10.08 -4.31
C ARG A 389 20.17 9.58 -3.81
N CYS A 390 19.43 10.43 -3.10
CA CYS A 390 18.20 10.10 -2.40
C CYS A 390 17.09 9.64 -3.35
N PHE A 391 16.53 8.46 -3.07
CA PHE A 391 15.45 7.89 -3.87
C PHE A 391 14.17 8.73 -3.89
N VAL A 392 13.85 9.43 -2.78
CA VAL A 392 12.72 10.38 -2.75
C VAL A 392 12.96 11.53 -3.72
N GLN A 393 14.18 12.08 -3.78
CA GLN A 393 14.50 13.17 -4.71
C GLN A 393 14.51 12.68 -6.16
N LYS A 394 15.05 11.48 -6.42
CA LYS A 394 14.97 10.84 -7.75
C LYS A 394 13.53 10.64 -8.20
N ALA A 395 12.63 10.20 -7.32
CA ALA A 395 11.21 10.04 -7.63
C ALA A 395 10.54 11.39 -7.96
N ARG A 396 10.84 12.45 -7.18
CA ARG A 396 10.36 13.81 -7.44
C ARG A 396 10.88 14.37 -8.77
N GLU A 397 12.16 14.16 -9.09
CA GLU A 397 12.73 14.58 -10.37
C GLU A 397 12.10 13.86 -11.56
N ARG A 398 11.81 12.54 -11.43
CA ARG A 398 11.06 11.79 -12.46
C ARG A 398 9.65 12.36 -12.62
N ALA A 399 8.95 12.63 -11.53
CA ALA A 399 7.61 13.23 -11.56
C ALA A 399 7.63 14.62 -12.22
N LEU A 400 8.66 15.42 -11.97
CA LEU A 400 8.82 16.74 -12.58
C LEU A 400 8.99 16.69 -14.11
N ARG A 401 9.63 15.64 -14.62
CA ARG A 401 9.83 15.41 -16.06
C ARG A 401 8.66 14.68 -16.73
N ALA A 402 7.69 14.18 -15.97
CA ALA A 402 6.60 13.37 -16.50
C ALA A 402 5.46 14.21 -17.07
N ASP A 403 4.80 13.73 -18.12
CA ASP A 403 3.56 14.27 -18.63
C ASP A 403 2.37 13.83 -17.76
N LEU A 404 2.39 12.57 -17.30
CA LEU A 404 1.42 12.03 -16.34
C LEU A 404 2.10 11.56 -15.08
N VAL A 405 1.64 12.04 -13.93
CA VAL A 405 2.14 11.65 -12.60
C VAL A 405 1.05 10.88 -11.87
N VAL A 406 1.32 9.62 -11.52
CA VAL A 406 0.44 8.80 -10.68
C VAL A 406 0.85 8.98 -9.22
N ALA A 407 -0.11 9.34 -8.36
CA ALA A 407 0.09 9.61 -6.93
C ALA A 407 -1.07 9.03 -6.09
N ASN A 408 -0.96 9.12 -4.76
CA ASN A 408 -2.09 8.86 -3.87
C ASN A 408 -2.84 10.16 -3.51
N HIS A 409 -4.03 10.05 -2.92
CA HIS A 409 -4.82 11.22 -2.51
C HIS A 409 -4.09 12.10 -1.50
N ALA A 410 -3.42 11.47 -0.50
CA ALA A 410 -2.67 12.18 0.53
C ALA A 410 -1.59 13.11 -0.05
N LEU A 411 -0.85 12.69 -1.08
CA LEU A 411 0.15 13.53 -1.75
C LEU A 411 -0.47 14.75 -2.43
N VAL A 412 -1.67 14.63 -3.00
CA VAL A 412 -2.37 15.80 -3.56
C VAL A 412 -2.80 16.74 -2.45
N PHE A 413 -3.26 16.20 -1.31
CA PHE A 413 -3.60 17.01 -0.14
C PHE A 413 -2.40 17.71 0.48
N THR A 414 -1.20 17.13 0.44
CA THR A 414 0.02 17.83 0.88
C THR A 414 0.38 19.06 0.05
N GLU A 415 -0.17 19.20 -1.16
CA GLU A 415 0.00 20.40 -1.99
C GLU A 415 -1.07 21.47 -1.70
N MET A 416 -2.11 21.16 -0.92
CA MET A 416 -3.19 22.09 -0.61
C MET A 416 -2.68 23.24 0.25
N GLY A 417 -2.85 24.47 -0.22
CA GLY A 417 -2.39 25.68 0.47
C GLY A 417 -0.88 25.95 0.37
N ALA A 418 -0.10 25.08 -0.30
CA ALA A 418 1.31 25.33 -0.54
C ALA A 418 1.51 26.27 -1.74
N THR A 419 2.28 27.34 -1.55
CA THR A 419 2.66 28.27 -2.64
C THR A 419 3.77 27.71 -3.52
N THR A 420 4.55 26.76 -2.99
CA THR A 420 5.63 26.05 -3.70
C THR A 420 5.39 24.55 -3.69
N PRO A 421 5.69 23.84 -4.80
CA PRO A 421 5.61 22.38 -4.88
C PRO A 421 6.32 21.67 -3.73
N VAL A 422 5.60 20.82 -2.99
CA VAL A 422 6.17 20.10 -1.84
C VAL A 422 6.66 18.71 -2.25
N ALA A 423 5.85 17.98 -3.02
CA ALA A 423 6.07 16.61 -3.46
C ALA A 423 5.71 16.38 -4.94
N LEU A 424 4.64 16.99 -5.44
CA LEU A 424 4.18 16.87 -6.82
C LEU A 424 4.67 18.04 -7.68
N PRO A 425 4.86 17.89 -9.01
CA PRO A 425 5.18 19.03 -9.87
C PRO A 425 4.06 20.07 -9.88
N ARG A 426 4.34 21.32 -10.28
CA ARG A 426 3.27 22.30 -10.55
C ARG A 426 2.32 21.73 -11.60
N HIS A 427 1.04 21.64 -11.30
CA HIS A 427 0.03 21.06 -12.16
C HIS A 427 -1.27 21.86 -12.08
N ALA A 428 -1.87 22.15 -13.23
CA ALA A 428 -3.14 22.88 -13.30
C ALA A 428 -4.35 21.95 -13.14
N GLN A 429 -4.15 20.64 -13.35
CA GLN A 429 -5.21 19.65 -13.46
C GLN A 429 -4.92 18.42 -12.61
N VAL A 430 -5.96 17.88 -11.97
CA VAL A 430 -5.86 16.64 -11.21
C VAL A 430 -7.09 15.76 -11.43
N ILE A 431 -6.85 14.46 -11.56
CA ILE A 431 -7.87 13.44 -11.70
C ILE A 431 -7.85 12.60 -10.42
N PHE A 432 -8.96 12.52 -9.71
CA PHE A 432 -9.15 11.60 -8.59
C PHE A 432 -9.92 10.37 -9.06
N ASP A 433 -9.24 9.23 -9.08
CA ASP A 433 -9.86 7.93 -9.29
C ASP A 433 -10.31 7.34 -7.94
N GLU A 434 -11.43 6.63 -7.96
CA GLU A 434 -12.16 6.20 -6.77
C GLU A 434 -12.53 7.36 -5.84
N ALA A 435 -12.98 8.46 -6.43
CA ALA A 435 -13.37 9.68 -5.72
C ALA A 435 -14.45 9.49 -4.64
N HIS A 436 -15.13 8.34 -4.59
CA HIS A 436 -16.02 7.99 -3.49
C HIS A 436 -15.29 7.88 -2.14
N ASN A 437 -13.99 7.56 -2.15
CA ASN A 437 -13.13 7.49 -0.96
C ASN A 437 -12.52 8.85 -0.58
N LEU A 438 -12.77 9.90 -1.38
CA LEU A 438 -12.07 11.17 -1.22
C LEU A 438 -12.44 11.88 0.10
N GLU A 439 -13.69 11.74 0.55
CA GLU A 439 -14.14 12.31 1.82
C GLU A 439 -13.40 11.68 3.01
N GLU A 440 -13.32 10.35 3.06
CA GLU A 440 -12.61 9.62 4.11
C GLU A 440 -11.12 9.92 4.06
N ALA A 441 -10.52 9.91 2.86
CA ALA A 441 -9.11 10.24 2.66
C ALA A 441 -8.78 11.66 3.13
N ALA A 442 -9.63 12.65 2.81
CA ALA A 442 -9.46 14.02 3.26
C ALA A 442 -9.64 14.14 4.77
N THR A 443 -10.67 13.50 5.33
CA THR A 443 -10.94 13.49 6.78
C THR A 443 -9.73 12.97 7.53
N ARG A 444 -9.20 11.80 7.14
CA ARG A 444 -8.01 11.19 7.75
C ARG A 444 -6.77 12.06 7.59
N PHE A 445 -6.60 12.73 6.46
CA PHE A 445 -5.44 13.60 6.22
C PHE A 445 -5.44 14.84 7.13
N PHE A 446 -6.61 15.41 7.39
CA PHE A 446 -6.78 16.57 8.25
C PHE A 446 -7.00 16.22 9.74
N SER A 447 -7.08 14.92 10.07
CA SER A 447 -7.15 14.48 11.47
C SER A 447 -5.83 14.71 12.20
N ILE A 448 -5.95 15.05 13.48
CA ILE A 448 -4.84 15.17 14.42
C ILE A 448 -4.87 13.95 15.34
N GLU A 449 -3.71 13.32 15.52
CA GLU A 449 -3.52 12.10 16.30
C GLU A 449 -2.50 12.31 17.42
N ALA A 450 -2.94 12.13 18.66
CA ALA A 450 -2.10 12.03 19.85
C ALA A 450 -1.85 10.55 20.19
N SER A 451 -0.66 10.06 19.84
CA SER A 451 -0.35 8.61 19.86
C SER A 451 0.82 8.24 20.78
N PRO A 452 0.67 7.24 21.67
CA PRO A 452 1.76 6.72 22.49
C PRO A 452 2.88 6.11 21.64
N SER A 453 2.54 5.49 20.50
CA SER A 453 3.49 4.87 19.58
C SER A 453 4.38 5.92 18.90
N ARG A 454 3.80 7.08 18.53
CA ARG A 454 4.53 8.21 17.96
C ARG A 454 5.49 8.81 18.98
N LEU A 455 5.06 9.00 20.23
CA LEU A 455 5.93 9.46 21.32
C LEU A 455 7.06 8.46 21.65
N ALA A 456 6.74 7.17 21.75
CA ALA A 456 7.72 6.14 22.02
C ALA A 456 8.79 6.07 20.93
N THR A 457 8.37 6.21 19.67
CA THR A 457 9.25 6.30 18.51
C THR A 457 10.15 7.53 18.57
N PHE A 458 9.56 8.71 18.80
CA PHE A 458 10.27 9.98 18.93
C PHE A 458 11.32 9.94 20.05
N THR A 459 10.94 9.56 21.26
CA THR A 459 11.87 9.49 22.41
C THR A 459 12.97 8.46 22.19
N ARG A 460 12.69 7.31 21.57
CA ARG A 460 13.71 6.29 21.24
C ARG A 460 14.73 6.79 20.22
N ARG A 461 14.32 7.64 19.27
CA ARG A 461 15.21 8.30 18.30
C ARG A 461 16.16 9.28 18.97
N LEU A 462 15.67 10.01 19.97
CA LEU A 462 16.49 10.97 20.70
C LEU A 462 17.50 10.28 21.62
N ALA A 463 17.00 9.36 22.45
CA ALA A 463 17.81 8.61 23.40
C ALA A 463 17.20 7.23 23.70
N GLN A 464 18.00 6.18 23.50
CA GLN A 464 17.66 4.82 23.91
C GLN A 464 18.77 4.24 24.79
N ARG A 465 18.38 3.61 25.89
CA ARG A 465 19.26 2.88 26.81
C ARG A 465 18.91 1.39 26.79
N GLN A 466 19.89 0.54 26.48
CA GLN A 466 19.79 -0.92 26.64
C GLN A 466 21.00 -1.41 27.43
N GLY A 467 20.81 -1.70 28.72
CA GLY A 467 21.90 -2.00 29.64
C GLY A 467 22.91 -0.84 29.71
N LYS A 468 24.20 -1.13 29.47
CA LYS A 468 25.26 -0.09 29.40
C LYS A 468 25.28 0.68 28.07
N ARG A 469 24.55 0.24 27.04
CA ARG A 469 24.60 0.82 25.69
C ARG A 469 23.66 2.02 25.57
N ARG A 470 24.15 3.08 24.93
CA ARG A 470 23.40 4.29 24.58
C ARG A 470 23.29 4.39 23.06
N ARG A 471 22.12 4.82 22.56
CA ARG A 471 21.81 5.06 21.14
C ARG A 471 20.93 6.31 20.99
N GLY A 472 20.75 6.77 19.76
CA GLY A 472 19.92 7.92 19.40
C GLY A 472 20.73 9.16 19.00
N LEU A 473 20.02 10.24 18.66
CA LEU A 473 20.58 11.53 18.24
C LEU A 473 21.58 12.07 19.28
N LEU A 474 21.22 12.06 20.56
CA LEU A 474 22.05 12.62 21.62
C LEU A 474 23.37 11.86 21.78
N GLU A 475 23.33 10.52 21.66
CA GLU A 475 24.55 9.70 21.69
C GLU A 475 25.41 9.92 20.44
N ARG A 476 24.79 10.10 19.26
CA ARG A 476 25.51 10.41 18.02
C ARG A 476 26.26 11.74 18.13
N LEU A 477 25.59 12.78 18.64
CA LEU A 477 26.21 14.08 18.92
C LEU A 477 27.40 13.92 19.89
N ARG A 478 27.21 13.19 21.00
CA ARG A 478 28.26 12.90 21.98
C ARG A 478 29.47 12.21 21.36
N ARG A 479 29.29 11.21 20.49
CA ARG A 479 30.40 10.51 19.82
C ARG A 479 31.13 11.39 18.81
N ARG A 480 30.40 12.23 18.07
CA ARG A 480 31.01 13.17 17.12
C ARG A 480 31.83 14.25 17.82
N LEU A 481 31.40 14.70 19.00
CA LEU A 481 32.21 15.58 19.86
C LEU A 481 33.46 14.85 20.37
N ALA A 482 33.31 13.65 20.94
CA ALA A 482 34.41 12.89 21.50
C ALA A 482 35.49 12.49 20.47
N SER A 483 35.09 12.31 19.21
CA SER A 483 36.01 12.02 18.09
C SER A 483 36.68 13.26 17.51
N GLY A 484 36.34 14.47 17.98
CA GLY A 484 36.81 15.73 17.42
C GLY A 484 36.25 16.04 16.02
N ALA A 485 35.24 15.29 15.57
CA ALA A 485 34.51 15.53 14.32
C ALA A 485 33.61 16.77 14.39
N ILE A 486 33.31 17.22 15.60
CA ILE A 486 32.74 18.53 15.91
C ILE A 486 33.81 19.32 16.67
N ARG A 487 34.24 20.45 16.13
CA ARG A 487 35.21 21.34 16.76
C ARG A 487 34.48 22.54 17.33
N MET A 488 34.61 22.76 18.63
CA MET A 488 34.11 23.95 19.31
C MET A 488 35.19 24.46 20.26
N ILE A 489 35.11 25.74 20.64
CA ILE A 489 35.97 26.31 21.68
C ILE A 489 35.72 25.56 23.00
N SER A 490 36.77 25.32 23.78
CA SER A 490 36.73 24.48 24.99
C SER A 490 35.63 24.89 25.99
N SER A 491 35.34 26.19 26.12
CA SER A 491 34.25 26.69 26.97
C SER A 491 32.87 26.24 26.49
N PHE A 492 32.61 26.22 25.19
CA PHE A 492 31.33 25.77 24.63
C PHE A 492 31.20 24.25 24.63
N LEU A 493 32.31 23.51 24.48
CA LEU A 493 32.30 22.03 24.51
C LEU A 493 31.70 21.49 25.81
N VAL A 494 32.16 22.00 26.97
CA VAL A 494 31.66 21.54 28.29
C VAL A 494 30.16 21.82 28.42
N SER A 495 29.71 23.03 28.10
CA SER A 495 28.29 23.39 28.17
C SER A 495 27.41 22.59 27.20
N PHE A 496 27.95 22.19 26.05
CA PHE A 496 27.25 21.36 25.08
C PHE A 496 27.15 19.91 25.54
N GLU A 497 28.22 19.34 26.13
CA GLU A 497 28.21 18.01 26.73
C GLU A 497 27.22 17.91 27.90
N GLU A 498 27.17 18.93 28.76
CA GLU A 498 26.17 19.05 29.82
C GLU A 498 24.75 19.09 29.25
N ALA A 499 24.51 19.92 28.22
CA ALA A 499 23.20 20.00 27.57
C ALA A 499 22.74 18.66 26.95
N ILE A 500 23.67 17.87 26.39
CA ILE A 500 23.36 16.51 25.90
C ILE A 500 22.94 15.58 27.05
N LEU A 501 23.64 15.64 28.19
CA LEU A 501 23.33 14.81 29.35
C LEU A 501 21.95 15.16 29.91
N ASP A 502 21.68 16.44 30.10
CA ASP A 502 20.41 16.97 30.60
C ASP A 502 19.27 16.65 29.65
N ALA A 503 19.49 16.78 28.34
CA ALA A 503 18.50 16.39 27.33
C ALA A 503 18.18 14.89 27.40
N GLY A 504 19.17 14.05 27.70
CA GLY A 504 18.95 12.61 27.91
C GLY A 504 18.03 12.32 29.10
N GLN A 505 18.17 13.08 30.20
CA GLN A 505 17.27 12.95 31.36
C GLN A 505 15.88 13.49 31.05
N ALA A 506 15.79 14.63 30.36
CA ALA A 506 14.52 15.22 29.93
C ALA A 506 13.74 14.30 28.97
N VAL A 507 14.43 13.55 28.09
CA VAL A 507 13.79 12.53 27.24
C VAL A 507 13.20 11.39 28.07
N ASP A 508 13.91 10.92 29.10
CA ASP A 508 13.41 9.87 30.00
C ASP A 508 12.18 10.37 30.79
N ARG A 509 12.20 11.61 31.27
CA ARG A 509 11.05 12.27 31.92
C ARG A 509 9.87 12.41 30.96
N LEU A 510 10.08 12.96 29.75
CA LEU A 510 9.04 13.10 28.74
C LEU A 510 8.36 11.76 28.41
N ARG A 511 9.14 10.67 28.34
CA ARG A 511 8.61 9.32 28.13
C ARG A 511 7.74 8.85 29.29
N GLN A 512 8.14 9.11 30.53
CA GLN A 512 7.38 8.76 31.73
C GLN A 512 6.07 9.55 31.82
N GLU A 513 6.13 10.87 31.66
CA GLU A 513 4.94 11.73 31.74
C GLU A 513 3.97 11.46 30.58
N GLY A 514 4.49 11.18 29.38
CA GLY A 514 3.64 10.81 28.26
C GLY A 514 2.96 9.46 28.46
N HIS A 515 3.67 8.46 29.02
CA HIS A 515 3.05 7.19 29.40
C HIS A 515 1.93 7.39 30.42
N ALA A 516 2.16 8.23 31.43
CA ALA A 516 1.13 8.59 32.42
C ALA A 516 -0.07 9.26 31.77
N LEU A 517 0.13 10.18 30.83
CA LEU A 517 -0.93 10.84 30.06
C LEU A 517 -1.77 9.83 29.26
N PHE A 518 -1.14 8.97 28.45
CA PHE A 518 -1.87 7.99 27.63
C PHE A 518 -2.56 6.90 28.47
N ARG A 519 -2.05 6.60 29.66
CA ARG A 519 -2.73 5.76 30.65
C ARG A 519 -3.91 6.48 31.30
N ALA A 520 -3.79 7.78 31.58
CA ALA A 520 -4.91 8.58 32.08
C ALA A 520 -6.05 8.66 31.05
N LEU A 521 -5.71 8.80 29.76
CA LEU A 521 -6.69 8.75 28.66
C LEU A 521 -7.40 7.41 28.58
N TYR A 522 -6.71 6.30 28.88
CA TYR A 522 -7.33 4.97 28.91
C TYR A 522 -8.49 4.87 29.91
N LEU A 523 -8.49 5.67 30.97
CA LEU A 523 -9.58 5.71 31.96
C LEU A 523 -10.90 6.24 31.38
N LEU A 524 -10.87 6.92 30.23
CA LEU A 524 -12.08 7.33 29.53
C LEU A 524 -12.77 6.16 28.83
N LEU A 525 -12.02 5.12 28.44
CA LEU A 525 -12.55 4.03 27.63
C LEU A 525 -13.54 3.14 28.41
N PRO A 526 -14.62 2.67 27.75
CA PRO A 526 -15.52 1.67 28.32
C PRO A 526 -14.83 0.31 28.48
N ALA A 527 -15.40 -0.58 29.29
CA ALA A 527 -14.83 -1.90 29.59
C ALA A 527 -14.68 -2.80 28.34
N ASN A 528 -15.50 -2.58 27.31
CA ASN A 528 -15.40 -3.28 26.02
C ASN A 528 -14.27 -2.73 25.11
N GLY A 529 -13.63 -1.61 25.49
CA GLY A 529 -12.52 -0.99 24.76
C GLY A 529 -12.92 -0.27 23.46
N GLU A 530 -14.21 -0.06 23.22
CA GLU A 530 -14.69 0.68 22.05
C GLU A 530 -14.28 2.15 22.08
N ALA A 531 -14.09 2.73 20.89
CA ALA A 531 -13.80 4.15 20.74
C ALA A 531 -14.89 4.99 21.42
N LYS A 532 -14.48 5.99 22.18
CA LYS A 532 -15.39 6.83 22.96
C LYS A 532 -15.17 8.29 22.65
N ARG A 533 -16.23 8.94 22.16
CA ARG A 533 -16.29 10.39 22.00
C ARG A 533 -16.32 11.08 23.35
N PHE A 534 -15.73 12.25 23.42
CA PHE A 534 -15.80 13.11 24.61
C PHE A 534 -15.98 14.56 24.18
N ALA A 535 -16.60 15.35 25.06
CA ALA A 535 -16.67 16.81 24.96
C ALA A 535 -16.12 17.42 26.26
N PHE A 536 -15.56 18.63 26.12
CA PHE A 536 -14.96 19.38 27.22
C PHE A 536 -16.01 20.09 28.08
N GLU A 537 -17.03 20.66 27.46
CA GLU A 537 -18.12 21.34 28.16
C GLU A 537 -19.29 20.39 28.38
N ALA A 538 -20.06 20.63 29.45
CA ALA A 538 -21.35 19.98 29.58
C ALA A 538 -22.19 20.35 28.34
N PRO A 539 -22.85 19.37 27.70
CA PRO A 539 -23.81 19.66 26.65
C PRO A 539 -24.70 20.82 27.09
N ASP A 540 -24.90 21.81 26.23
CA ASP A 540 -25.99 22.76 26.45
C ASP A 540 -27.26 21.92 26.73
N PRO A 541 -28.06 22.23 27.76
CA PRO A 541 -29.31 21.53 28.02
C PRO A 541 -30.26 21.49 26.80
N SER A 542 -30.10 22.40 25.84
CA SER A 542 -30.77 22.42 24.54
C SER A 542 -30.17 21.48 23.48
N GLU A 543 -29.03 20.84 23.77
CA GLU A 543 -28.28 19.93 22.90
C GLU A 543 -28.14 18.50 23.49
N PRO A 544 -29.25 17.73 23.61
CA PRO A 544 -29.26 16.41 24.25
C PRO A 544 -28.45 15.31 23.52
N LEU A 545 -27.96 15.59 22.31
CA LEU A 545 -27.18 14.66 21.47
C LEU A 545 -25.65 14.82 21.63
N ALA A 546 -25.14 15.81 22.38
CA ALA A 546 -23.70 15.94 22.57
C ALA A 546 -23.14 14.83 23.51
N PRO A 547 -21.87 14.40 23.33
CA PRO A 547 -21.31 13.34 24.16
C PRO A 547 -21.23 13.81 25.62
N PRO A 548 -21.49 12.92 26.60
CA PRO A 548 -21.46 13.31 28.01
C PRO A 548 -20.05 13.79 28.39
N PRO A 549 -19.93 14.78 29.30
CA PRO A 549 -18.64 15.27 29.73
C PRO A 549 -17.88 14.16 30.44
N ALA A 550 -16.55 14.18 30.33
CA ALA A 550 -15.70 13.24 31.07
C ALA A 550 -15.95 13.35 32.58
N PRO A 551 -15.92 12.25 33.36
CA PRO A 551 -16.06 12.31 34.80
C PRO A 551 -15.04 13.30 35.41
N PRO A 552 -15.45 14.26 36.25
CA PRO A 552 -14.56 15.35 36.71
C PRO A 552 -13.25 14.87 37.33
N ALA A 553 -13.29 13.76 38.08
CA ALA A 553 -12.10 13.16 38.69
C ALA A 553 -11.12 12.60 37.64
N VAL A 554 -11.63 11.88 36.65
CA VAL A 554 -10.81 11.33 35.54
C VAL A 554 -10.21 12.47 34.73
N TRP A 555 -10.98 13.52 34.47
CA TRP A 555 -10.51 14.68 33.73
C TRP A 555 -9.43 15.46 34.47
N LYS A 556 -9.57 15.65 35.79
CA LYS A 556 -8.53 16.24 36.63
C LYS A 556 -7.21 15.48 36.48
N THR A 557 -7.24 14.15 36.53
CA THR A 557 -6.05 13.30 36.33
C THR A 557 -5.44 13.49 34.94
N ILE A 558 -6.26 13.57 33.89
CA ILE A 558 -5.76 13.82 32.52
C ILE A 558 -5.10 15.20 32.42
N ARG A 559 -5.67 16.24 33.03
CA ARG A 559 -5.12 17.60 33.01
C ARG A 559 -3.82 17.73 33.79
N GLU A 560 -3.72 17.06 34.94
CA GLU A 560 -2.49 16.98 35.72
C GLU A 560 -1.39 16.29 34.89
N ALA A 561 -1.71 15.15 34.25
CA ALA A 561 -0.75 14.44 33.39
C ALA A 561 -0.39 15.24 32.12
N GLN A 562 -1.34 15.95 31.51
CA GLN A 562 -1.09 16.84 30.36
C GLN A 562 -0.13 17.97 30.76
N THR A 563 -0.34 18.58 31.92
CA THR A 563 0.51 19.67 32.42
C THR A 563 1.93 19.18 32.65
N ALA A 564 2.09 18.04 33.35
CA ALA A 564 3.39 17.43 33.59
C ALA A 564 4.11 17.04 32.28
N PHE A 565 3.37 16.48 31.31
CA PHE A 565 3.90 16.16 29.99
C PHE A 565 4.36 17.42 29.24
N ARG A 566 3.58 18.50 29.28
CA ARG A 566 3.90 19.78 28.64
C ARG A 566 5.11 20.45 29.27
N GLU A 567 5.24 20.40 30.59
CA GLU A 567 6.43 20.88 31.32
C GLU A 567 7.68 20.09 30.92
N ALA A 568 7.62 18.75 30.91
CA ALA A 568 8.73 17.90 30.48
C ALA A 568 9.12 18.15 29.01
N GLY A 569 8.14 18.38 28.13
CA GLY A 569 8.37 18.76 26.73
C GLY A 569 9.01 20.14 26.60
N GLY A 570 8.55 21.12 27.38
CA GLY A 570 9.12 22.46 27.42
C GLY A 570 10.58 22.48 27.89
N GLU A 571 10.92 21.68 28.90
CA GLU A 571 12.29 21.50 29.37
C GLU A 571 13.19 20.94 28.26
N LEU A 572 12.76 19.88 27.57
CA LEU A 572 13.51 19.29 26.46
C LEU A 572 13.66 20.27 25.29
N ALA A 573 12.61 21.02 24.97
CA ALA A 573 12.64 22.04 23.92
C ALA A 573 13.66 23.14 24.24
N ALA A 574 13.70 23.63 25.49
CA ALA A 574 14.67 24.62 25.93
C ALA A 574 16.12 24.12 25.83
N LEU A 575 16.37 22.84 26.11
CA LEU A 575 17.69 22.21 25.96
C LEU A 575 18.12 22.11 24.48
N PHE A 576 17.19 21.77 23.58
CA PHE A 576 17.46 21.77 22.14
C PHE A 576 17.76 23.18 21.62
N GLN A 577 17.00 24.19 22.05
CA GLN A 577 17.28 25.60 21.72
C GLN A 577 18.65 26.05 22.24
N LYS A 578 19.00 25.68 23.48
CA LYS A 578 20.34 25.94 24.06
C LYS A 578 21.44 25.33 23.21
N MET A 579 21.29 24.07 22.79
CA MET A 579 22.28 23.41 21.91
C MET A 579 22.39 24.11 20.54
N LEU A 580 21.27 24.46 19.90
CA LEU A 580 21.29 25.18 18.62
C LEU A 580 22.02 26.53 18.74
N LYS A 581 21.75 27.29 19.81
CA LYS A 581 22.42 28.56 20.09
C LYS A 581 23.93 28.39 20.30
N LEU A 582 24.36 27.37 21.06
CA LEU A 582 25.78 27.07 21.26
C LEU A 582 26.48 26.69 19.95
N ILE A 583 25.78 26.00 19.03
CA ILE A 583 26.30 25.70 17.70
C ILE A 583 26.46 26.99 16.89
N GLU A 584 25.45 27.86 16.87
CA GLU A 584 25.47 29.14 16.14
C GLU A 584 26.62 30.05 16.62
N GLU A 585 26.78 30.22 17.94
CA GLU A 585 27.84 31.04 18.55
C GLU A 585 29.25 30.48 18.32
N SER A 586 29.38 29.21 17.95
CA SER A 586 30.67 28.58 17.66
C SER A 586 31.16 28.81 16.21
N GLN A 587 30.34 29.38 15.32
CA GLN A 587 30.61 29.48 13.87
C GLN A 587 31.47 30.69 13.45
N ASP A 588 32.46 31.10 14.23
CA ASP A 588 33.45 32.10 13.80
C ASP A 588 34.56 31.46 12.93
N GLY A 589 34.27 31.17 11.66
CA GLY A 589 35.29 31.03 10.60
C GLY A 589 35.52 29.66 9.95
N GLU A 590 35.04 28.54 10.50
CA GLU A 590 35.09 27.20 9.86
C GLU A 590 33.68 26.76 9.40
N LEU A 591 33.25 27.25 8.23
CA LEU A 591 31.95 26.92 7.63
C LEU A 591 31.76 25.39 7.41
N ASN A 592 30.59 24.88 7.80
CA ASN A 592 29.88 23.69 7.28
C ASN A 592 30.04 22.28 7.95
N LEU A 593 30.76 22.08 9.06
CA LEU A 593 30.94 20.72 9.61
C LEU A 593 29.74 20.14 10.40
N MET A 594 28.75 20.97 10.79
CA MET A 594 27.60 20.57 11.63
C MET A 594 26.23 20.70 10.97
N VAL A 595 26.16 20.89 9.65
CA VAL A 595 24.91 21.23 8.94
C VAL A 595 23.82 20.14 9.10
N GLU A 596 24.22 18.86 9.10
CA GLU A 596 23.29 17.75 9.38
C GLU A 596 22.85 17.72 10.84
N GLU A 597 23.77 17.91 11.79
CA GLU A 597 23.47 17.92 13.23
C GLU A 597 22.51 19.04 13.61
N THR A 598 22.75 20.25 13.11
CA THR A 598 21.87 21.39 13.30
C THR A 598 20.49 21.10 12.72
N SER A 599 20.41 20.48 11.53
CA SER A 599 19.15 20.08 10.94
C SER A 599 18.42 19.00 11.76
N ASP A 600 19.13 18.00 12.27
CA ASP A 600 18.54 16.94 13.10
C ASP A 600 17.97 17.50 14.42
N LEU A 601 18.71 18.41 15.10
CA LEU A 601 18.25 19.09 16.30
C LEU A 601 17.06 20.01 16.03
N THR A 602 17.09 20.77 14.93
CA THR A 602 15.99 21.65 14.51
C THR A 602 14.72 20.85 14.24
N ASN A 603 14.84 19.75 13.50
CA ASN A 603 13.70 18.88 13.19
C ASN A 603 13.15 18.20 14.46
N ALA A 604 14.02 17.77 15.38
CA ALA A 604 13.61 17.20 16.66
C ALA A 604 12.83 18.22 17.51
N LEU A 605 13.28 19.47 17.56
CA LEU A 605 12.60 20.56 18.25
C LEU A 605 11.23 20.86 17.62
N GLN A 606 11.17 21.00 16.29
CA GLN A 606 9.90 21.22 15.58
C GLN A 606 8.90 20.08 15.82
N THR A 607 9.37 18.83 15.74
CA THR A 607 8.53 17.64 15.98
C THR A 607 8.00 17.59 17.40
N LEU A 608 8.83 17.97 18.39
CA LEU A 608 8.41 18.05 19.79
C LEU A 608 7.35 19.13 19.99
N THR A 609 7.59 20.36 19.52
CA THR A 609 6.64 21.47 19.65
C THR A 609 5.32 21.14 18.97
N GLN A 610 5.35 20.60 17.75
CA GLN A 610 4.15 20.16 17.05
C GLN A 610 3.38 19.09 17.83
N MET A 611 4.06 18.10 18.41
CA MET A 611 3.42 17.06 19.20
C MET A 611 2.75 17.62 20.47
N LEU A 612 3.37 18.61 21.12
CA LEU A 612 2.79 19.30 22.28
C LEU A 612 1.53 20.08 21.89
N ASP A 613 1.59 20.85 20.80
CA ASP A 613 0.46 21.64 20.31
C ASP A 613 -0.72 20.75 19.85
N GLU A 614 -0.43 19.64 19.17
CA GLU A 614 -1.42 18.64 18.75
C GLU A 614 -2.13 18.01 19.95
N ILE A 615 -1.39 17.63 20.99
CA ILE A 615 -1.96 17.10 22.23
C ILE A 615 -2.80 18.16 22.94
N ASP A 616 -2.32 19.40 23.02
CA ASP A 616 -3.07 20.51 23.62
C ASP A 616 -4.40 20.75 22.89
N PHE A 617 -4.38 20.75 21.55
CA PHE A 617 -5.58 20.92 20.74
C PHE A 617 -6.59 19.79 20.94
N VAL A 618 -6.13 18.53 20.85
CA VAL A 618 -7.00 17.34 21.01
C VAL A 618 -7.62 17.30 22.40
N LEU A 619 -6.86 17.66 23.45
CA LEU A 619 -7.34 17.64 24.83
C LEU A 619 -8.12 18.90 25.22
N ALA A 620 -8.01 19.99 24.46
CA ALA A 620 -8.86 21.16 24.65
C ALA A 620 -10.32 20.86 24.27
N GLY A 621 -10.55 20.08 23.20
CA GLY A 621 -11.87 19.53 22.87
C GLY A 621 -12.97 20.58 22.64
N CYS A 622 -12.60 21.81 22.25
CA CYS A 622 -13.49 22.99 22.25
C CYS A 622 -13.84 23.52 20.84
N SER A 623 -13.66 22.73 19.79
CA SER A 623 -13.94 23.15 18.41
C SER A 623 -15.23 22.52 17.89
N ASP A 624 -16.20 23.34 17.51
CA ASP A 624 -17.46 22.89 16.87
C ASP A 624 -17.25 22.28 15.46
N GLU A 625 -16.11 22.59 14.83
CA GLU A 625 -15.74 22.03 13.51
C GLU A 625 -15.13 20.62 13.58
N HIS A 626 -14.84 20.12 14.78
CA HIS A 626 -14.11 18.87 14.98
C HIS A 626 -14.88 17.90 15.90
N VAL A 627 -14.67 16.61 15.68
CA VAL A 627 -15.05 15.56 16.62
C VAL A 627 -13.81 15.07 17.35
N PHE A 628 -13.95 14.86 18.66
CA PHE A 628 -12.89 14.36 19.54
C PHE A 628 -13.27 12.98 20.10
N TRP A 629 -12.33 12.05 20.08
CA TRP A 629 -12.52 10.72 20.68
C TRP A 629 -11.21 10.11 21.18
N VAL A 630 -11.34 9.13 22.06
CA VAL A 630 -10.25 8.24 22.46
C VAL A 630 -10.53 6.84 21.96
N GLU A 631 -9.46 6.11 21.65
CA GLU A 631 -9.53 4.68 21.36
C GLU A 631 -8.34 3.94 21.96
N ARG A 632 -8.48 2.62 22.10
CA ARG A 632 -7.43 1.80 22.68
C ARG A 632 -6.21 1.78 21.74
N ALA A 633 -5.07 2.20 22.24
CA ALA A 633 -3.82 2.11 21.49
C ALA A 633 -3.43 0.63 21.27
N TYR A 634 -2.75 0.36 20.16
CA TYR A 634 -2.29 -1.00 19.85
C TYR A 634 -1.21 -1.45 20.85
N GLY A 635 -1.42 -2.60 21.49
CA GLY A 635 -0.46 -3.20 22.42
C GLY A 635 -1.13 -3.91 23.59
N ALA A 636 -0.30 -4.58 24.41
CA ALA A 636 -0.75 -5.26 25.61
C ALA A 636 -1.03 -4.30 26.77
N GLU A 637 -0.38 -3.13 26.78
CA GLU A 637 -0.54 -2.15 27.84
C GLU A 637 -1.89 -1.40 27.74
N PRO A 638 -2.48 -0.99 28.88
CA PRO A 638 -3.72 -0.23 28.91
C PRO A 638 -3.45 1.26 28.62
N LEU A 639 -3.13 1.55 27.36
CA LEU A 639 -2.92 2.91 26.85
C LEU A 639 -4.02 3.26 25.85
N ALA A 640 -4.40 4.54 25.80
CA ALA A 640 -5.30 5.07 24.78
C ALA A 640 -4.59 6.11 23.93
N GLU A 641 -5.04 6.25 22.69
CA GLU A 641 -4.71 7.36 21.81
C GLU A 641 -5.93 8.28 21.69
N ALA A 642 -5.68 9.55 21.40
CA ALA A 642 -6.72 10.56 21.27
C ALA A 642 -6.67 11.21 19.90
N TRP A 643 -7.84 11.53 19.37
CA TRP A 643 -8.00 11.98 18.00
C TRP A 643 -8.88 13.22 17.93
N ALA A 644 -8.59 14.09 16.97
CA ALA A 644 -9.48 15.14 16.52
C ALA A 644 -9.63 15.06 15.00
N ALA A 645 -10.85 15.02 14.47
CA ALA A 645 -11.10 14.98 13.02
C ALA A 645 -12.13 16.02 12.60
N PRO A 646 -11.99 16.63 11.41
CA PRO A 646 -12.97 17.62 10.94
C PRO A 646 -14.32 16.95 10.59
N LEU A 647 -15.41 17.60 11.02
CA LEU A 647 -16.76 17.15 10.70
C LEU A 647 -17.09 17.36 9.21
N LYS A 648 -16.62 18.48 8.63
CA LYS A 648 -16.84 18.85 7.23
C LYS A 648 -15.51 19.14 6.55
N VAL A 649 -15.17 18.36 5.51
CA VAL A 649 -13.97 18.59 4.68
C VAL A 649 -14.27 19.39 3.41
N GLY A 650 -15.54 19.45 2.99
CA GLY A 650 -15.99 20.18 1.80
C GLY A 650 -15.47 21.62 1.70
N PRO A 651 -15.55 22.46 2.76
CA PRO A 651 -15.02 23.82 2.73
C PRO A 651 -13.50 23.88 2.48
N GLN A 652 -12.73 22.95 3.07
CA GLN A 652 -11.29 22.88 2.87
C GLN A 652 -10.95 22.46 1.43
N LEU A 653 -11.71 21.52 0.86
CA LEU A 653 -11.57 21.11 -0.54
C LEU A 653 -11.96 22.24 -1.50
N ALA A 654 -13.06 22.95 -1.25
CA ALA A 654 -13.47 24.09 -2.06
C ALA A 654 -12.36 25.15 -2.15
N LYS A 655 -11.88 25.59 -0.99
CA LYS A 655 -10.86 26.63 -0.87
C LYS A 655 -9.49 26.22 -1.43
N HIS A 656 -9.02 25.01 -1.12
CA HIS A 656 -7.63 24.64 -1.42
C HIS A 656 -7.47 23.72 -2.64
N LEU A 657 -8.55 23.08 -3.12
CA LEU A 657 -8.54 22.22 -4.30
C LEU A 657 -9.22 22.87 -5.51
N TYR A 658 -10.48 23.28 -5.37
CA TYR A 658 -11.29 23.70 -6.52
C TYR A 658 -10.97 25.14 -6.95
N GLU A 659 -10.71 26.04 -5.99
CA GLU A 659 -10.29 27.42 -6.29
C GLU A 659 -8.87 27.49 -6.87
N THR A 660 -7.94 26.63 -6.41
CA THR A 660 -6.52 26.70 -6.79
C THR A 660 -6.20 25.95 -8.08
N ARG A 661 -7.07 25.03 -8.52
CA ARG A 661 -6.87 24.22 -9.73
C ARG A 661 -7.81 24.65 -10.83
N ARG A 662 -7.33 24.56 -12.07
CA ARG A 662 -8.16 24.87 -13.25
C ARG A 662 -9.22 23.79 -13.44
N SER A 663 -8.81 22.53 -13.43
CA SER A 663 -9.74 21.41 -13.59
C SER A 663 -9.47 20.32 -12.56
N VAL A 664 -10.55 19.79 -12.00
CA VAL A 664 -10.53 18.66 -11.07
C VAL A 664 -11.56 17.67 -11.58
N ILE A 665 -11.11 16.46 -11.91
CA ILE A 665 -11.97 15.39 -12.40
C ILE A 665 -12.12 14.37 -11.28
N LEU A 666 -13.34 14.17 -10.82
CA LEU A 666 -13.69 13.17 -9.82
C LEU A 666 -14.33 11.99 -10.53
N CYS A 667 -13.70 10.82 -10.48
CA CYS A 667 -14.18 9.64 -11.19
C CYS A 667 -14.30 8.43 -10.25
N SER A 668 -15.42 7.72 -10.35
CA SER A 668 -15.66 6.48 -9.60
C SER A 668 -16.77 5.67 -10.26
N ALA A 669 -16.84 4.37 -9.97
CA ALA A 669 -17.93 3.52 -10.47
C ALA A 669 -19.29 3.83 -9.84
N THR A 670 -19.28 4.45 -8.67
CA THR A 670 -20.48 4.73 -7.86
C THR A 670 -20.29 6.08 -7.16
N LEU A 671 -21.02 7.09 -7.59
CA LEU A 671 -21.00 8.45 -7.00
C LEU A 671 -22.40 9.02 -6.81
N SER A 672 -23.35 8.57 -7.62
CA SER A 672 -24.72 9.03 -7.65
C SER A 672 -25.66 8.09 -6.90
N VAL A 673 -26.69 8.68 -6.28
CA VAL A 673 -27.81 7.96 -5.69
C VAL A 673 -29.05 8.37 -6.46
N GLY A 674 -29.73 7.39 -7.08
CA GLY A 674 -30.86 7.68 -7.97
C GLY A 674 -30.52 8.58 -9.16
N GLY A 675 -29.28 8.50 -9.68
CA GLY A 675 -28.81 9.31 -10.82
C GLY A 675 -28.49 10.77 -10.48
N ARG A 676 -28.44 11.14 -9.20
CA ARG A 676 -28.11 12.50 -8.73
C ARG A 676 -26.82 12.50 -7.93
N PHE A 677 -26.02 13.57 -8.07
CA PHE A 677 -24.74 13.75 -7.39
C PHE A 677 -24.83 14.63 -6.13
N ASP A 678 -26.03 15.00 -5.68
CA ASP A 678 -26.22 15.94 -4.56
C ASP A 678 -25.47 15.49 -3.29
N TYR A 679 -25.58 14.21 -2.93
CA TYR A 679 -24.93 13.64 -1.76
C TYR A 679 -23.40 13.83 -1.80
N ILE A 680 -22.73 13.32 -2.84
CA ILE A 680 -21.27 13.46 -2.95
C ILE A 680 -20.86 14.92 -3.15
N GLY A 681 -21.71 15.71 -3.82
CA GLY A 681 -21.51 17.14 -4.03
C GLY A 681 -21.42 17.91 -2.72
N GLU A 682 -22.32 17.64 -1.79
CA GLU A 682 -22.31 18.23 -0.45
C GLU A 682 -21.10 17.76 0.38
N ARG A 683 -20.82 16.45 0.38
CA ARG A 683 -19.70 15.87 1.16
C ARG A 683 -18.33 16.40 0.73
N LEU A 684 -18.14 16.58 -0.57
CA LEU A 684 -16.88 17.05 -1.14
C LEU A 684 -16.81 18.58 -1.31
N GLY A 685 -17.88 19.32 -1.00
CA GLY A 685 -17.91 20.78 -1.12
C GLY A 685 -18.08 21.29 -2.55
N LEU A 686 -18.53 20.46 -3.49
CA LEU A 686 -18.84 20.89 -4.85
C LEU A 686 -20.04 21.85 -4.89
N ASN A 687 -20.95 21.76 -3.92
CA ASN A 687 -22.04 22.72 -3.76
C ASN A 687 -21.57 24.14 -3.37
N LEU A 688 -20.30 24.30 -2.94
CA LEU A 688 -19.69 25.58 -2.62
C LEU A 688 -18.95 26.20 -3.81
N VAL A 689 -18.81 25.45 -4.91
CA VAL A 689 -18.16 25.93 -6.14
C VAL A 689 -19.22 26.57 -7.04
N GLU A 690 -18.82 27.60 -7.78
CA GLU A 690 -19.68 28.26 -8.76
C GLU A 690 -20.29 27.25 -9.75
N ALA A 691 -21.61 27.28 -9.93
CA ALA A 691 -22.34 26.28 -10.73
C ALA A 691 -21.83 26.17 -12.18
N GLY A 692 -21.38 27.28 -12.78
CA GLY A 692 -20.79 27.29 -14.13
C GLY A 692 -19.46 26.55 -14.26
N ARG A 693 -18.78 26.28 -13.13
CA ARG A 693 -17.50 25.58 -13.06
C ARG A 693 -17.61 24.08 -12.81
N ILE A 694 -18.82 23.52 -12.68
CA ILE A 694 -19.03 22.08 -12.47
C ILE A 694 -19.84 21.47 -13.60
N ARG A 695 -19.35 20.35 -14.13
CA ARG A 695 -20.08 19.47 -15.03
C ARG A 695 -20.25 18.09 -14.40
N THR A 696 -21.28 17.37 -14.83
CA THR A 696 -21.54 16.00 -14.38
C THR A 696 -21.73 15.06 -15.57
N CYS A 697 -21.33 13.80 -15.43
CA CYS A 697 -21.47 12.78 -16.45
C CYS A 697 -21.77 11.42 -15.79
N ILE A 698 -22.79 10.71 -16.27
CA ILE A 698 -23.07 9.33 -15.88
C ILE A 698 -22.82 8.45 -17.10
N ALA A 699 -21.67 7.78 -17.14
CA ALA A 699 -21.32 6.80 -18.15
C ALA A 699 -21.89 5.41 -17.78
N PRO A 700 -22.95 4.94 -18.45
CA PRO A 700 -23.62 3.70 -18.10
C PRO A 700 -22.71 2.49 -18.37
N SER A 701 -22.87 1.46 -17.53
CA SER A 701 -22.22 0.15 -17.73
C SER A 701 -22.62 -0.46 -19.08
N PRO A 702 -21.69 -1.14 -19.79
CA PRO A 702 -22.01 -1.86 -21.02
C PRO A 702 -22.73 -3.20 -20.77
N PHE A 703 -22.89 -3.63 -19.52
CA PHE A 703 -23.42 -4.96 -19.17
C PHE A 703 -24.94 -4.99 -19.07
N ASP A 704 -25.53 -6.10 -19.52
CA ASP A 704 -26.95 -6.39 -19.35
C ASP A 704 -27.16 -7.18 -18.05
N TYR A 705 -27.21 -6.45 -16.94
CA TYR A 705 -27.34 -7.05 -15.61
C TYR A 705 -28.61 -7.89 -15.45
N VAL A 706 -29.70 -7.57 -16.15
CA VAL A 706 -30.96 -8.31 -16.06
C VAL A 706 -30.81 -9.71 -16.65
N ARG A 707 -30.01 -9.85 -17.72
CA ARG A 707 -29.72 -11.16 -18.35
C ARG A 707 -28.55 -11.89 -17.70
N GLN A 708 -27.55 -11.16 -17.20
CA GLN A 708 -26.31 -11.73 -16.68
C GLN A 708 -26.39 -12.10 -15.20
N CYS A 709 -27.23 -11.43 -14.41
CA CYS A 709 -27.24 -11.59 -12.96
C CYS A 709 -28.66 -11.84 -12.44
N ARG A 710 -28.83 -12.80 -11.53
CA ARG A 710 -30.03 -12.86 -10.69
C ARG A 710 -29.72 -12.31 -9.30
N LEU A 711 -30.60 -11.44 -8.81
CA LEU A 711 -30.48 -10.82 -7.49
C LEU A 711 -31.56 -11.39 -6.56
N LEU A 712 -31.13 -12.14 -5.55
CA LEU A 712 -32.00 -12.89 -4.66
C LEU A 712 -31.92 -12.38 -3.21
N VAL A 713 -33.04 -12.46 -2.48
CA VAL A 713 -33.11 -12.23 -1.04
C VAL A 713 -33.79 -13.44 -0.38
N PRO A 714 -33.10 -14.20 0.49
CA PRO A 714 -33.72 -15.26 1.27
C PRO A 714 -34.60 -14.64 2.36
N ALA A 715 -35.88 -14.43 2.07
CA ALA A 715 -36.84 -13.74 2.93
C ALA A 715 -37.20 -14.52 4.21
N TYR A 716 -36.86 -15.82 4.26
CA TYR A 716 -37.02 -16.69 5.43
C TYR A 716 -35.95 -16.50 6.51
N LEU A 717 -34.84 -15.82 6.19
CA LEU A 717 -33.83 -15.50 7.18
C LEU A 717 -34.40 -14.54 8.23
N PRO A 718 -34.02 -14.69 9.51
CA PRO A 718 -34.38 -13.72 10.52
C PRO A 718 -33.76 -12.35 10.19
N GLU A 719 -34.37 -11.25 10.64
CA GLU A 719 -33.70 -9.94 10.59
C GLU A 719 -32.37 -10.01 11.38
N PRO A 720 -31.30 -9.32 10.95
CA PRO A 720 -30.00 -9.26 11.63
C PRO A 720 -30.01 -9.11 13.16
N ASN A 721 -30.98 -8.38 13.70
CA ASN A 721 -31.10 -8.06 15.12
C ASN A 721 -32.25 -8.83 15.80
N ASN A 722 -32.69 -9.94 15.21
CA ASN A 722 -33.75 -10.77 15.77
C ASN A 722 -33.29 -11.44 17.08
N PRO A 723 -34.02 -11.28 18.20
CA PRO A 723 -33.63 -11.84 19.49
C PRO A 723 -33.89 -13.34 19.61
N ASP A 724 -34.84 -13.89 18.84
CA ASP A 724 -35.36 -15.26 19.00
C ASP A 724 -34.64 -16.28 18.11
N ARG A 725 -34.04 -15.83 16.99
CA ARG A 725 -33.34 -16.69 16.03
C ARG A 725 -31.94 -16.16 15.74
N SER A 726 -30.95 -17.04 15.87
CA SER A 726 -29.55 -16.71 15.55
C SER A 726 -29.37 -16.48 14.06
N TYR A 727 -29.30 -15.21 13.67
CA TYR A 727 -29.01 -14.79 12.30
C TYR A 727 -27.69 -15.38 11.78
N VAL A 728 -26.66 -15.44 12.62
CA VAL A 728 -25.32 -15.92 12.24
C VAL A 728 -25.33 -17.42 11.92
N THR A 729 -26.10 -18.21 12.68
CA THR A 729 -26.24 -19.65 12.44
C THR A 729 -26.97 -19.91 11.12
N GLU A 730 -28.06 -19.19 10.86
CA GLU A 730 -28.84 -19.33 9.63
C GLU A 730 -28.03 -18.86 8.40
N LEU A 731 -27.25 -17.78 8.55
CA LEU A 731 -26.32 -17.33 7.52
C LEU A 731 -25.24 -18.37 7.25
N ALA A 732 -24.63 -18.97 8.27
CA ALA A 732 -23.63 -20.02 8.09
C ALA A 732 -24.21 -21.24 7.35
N THR A 733 -25.43 -21.65 7.67
CA THR A 733 -26.15 -22.73 6.95
C THR A 733 -26.36 -22.35 5.48
N LEU A 734 -26.77 -21.12 5.21
CA LEU A 734 -26.91 -20.60 3.85
C LEU A 734 -25.56 -20.63 3.09
N LEU A 735 -24.46 -20.26 3.74
CA LEU A 735 -23.12 -20.32 3.15
C LEU A 735 -22.71 -21.74 2.79
N CYS A 736 -23.00 -22.73 3.65
CA CYS A 736 -22.74 -24.12 3.35
C CYS A 736 -23.55 -24.61 2.15
N GLN A 737 -24.84 -24.27 2.08
CA GLN A 737 -25.72 -24.65 0.97
C GLN A 737 -25.23 -24.08 -0.36
N LEU A 738 -24.90 -22.78 -0.38
CA LEU A 738 -24.44 -22.07 -1.58
C LEU A 738 -23.05 -22.51 -1.99
N GLY A 739 -22.12 -22.63 -1.04
CA GLY A 739 -20.77 -23.09 -1.29
C GLY A 739 -20.79 -24.45 -1.97
N THR A 740 -21.54 -25.41 -1.41
CA THR A 740 -21.65 -26.75 -1.99
C THR A 740 -22.36 -26.75 -3.35
N ALA A 741 -23.47 -26.03 -3.49
CA ALA A 741 -24.24 -25.99 -4.74
C ALA A 741 -23.47 -25.36 -5.92
N LEU A 742 -22.54 -24.44 -5.64
CA LEU A 742 -21.75 -23.73 -6.65
C LEU A 742 -20.31 -24.23 -6.76
N ASN A 743 -19.98 -25.32 -6.06
CA ASN A 743 -18.61 -25.86 -5.95
C ASN A 743 -17.60 -24.75 -5.56
N GLY A 744 -17.93 -24.00 -4.52
CA GLY A 744 -17.22 -22.78 -4.11
C GLY A 744 -17.60 -21.57 -4.97
N ARG A 745 -16.60 -20.91 -5.57
CA ARG A 745 -16.74 -19.74 -6.46
C ARG A 745 -17.56 -18.59 -5.86
N THR A 746 -17.48 -18.43 -4.55
CA THR A 746 -18.35 -17.53 -3.77
C THR A 746 -17.51 -16.53 -2.99
N LEU A 747 -17.86 -15.25 -3.10
CA LEU A 747 -17.35 -14.15 -2.28
C LEU A 747 -18.44 -13.70 -1.30
N VAL A 748 -18.14 -13.72 -0.01
CA VAL A 748 -19.04 -13.27 1.06
C VAL A 748 -18.49 -11.99 1.68
N LEU A 749 -19.31 -10.94 1.60
CA LEU A 749 -19.00 -9.61 2.08
C LEU A 749 -19.69 -9.35 3.41
N PHE A 750 -18.88 -9.22 4.47
CA PHE A 750 -19.31 -8.91 5.83
C PHE A 750 -19.08 -7.43 6.16
N THR A 751 -19.85 -6.93 7.12
CA THR A 751 -19.66 -5.61 7.74
C THR A 751 -18.95 -5.69 9.10
N SER A 752 -18.72 -6.91 9.63
CA SER A 752 -18.10 -7.16 10.94
C SER A 752 -17.15 -8.35 10.90
N TYR A 753 -15.94 -8.17 11.48
CA TYR A 753 -14.97 -9.26 11.68
C TYR A 753 -15.48 -10.30 12.67
N GLU A 754 -16.26 -9.91 13.67
CA GLU A 754 -16.83 -10.84 14.64
C GLU A 754 -17.78 -11.83 13.95
N MET A 755 -18.70 -11.30 13.14
CA MET A 755 -19.64 -12.12 12.37
C MET A 755 -18.92 -13.02 11.39
N LEU A 756 -17.93 -12.48 10.67
CA LEU A 756 -17.11 -13.23 9.73
C LEU A 756 -16.45 -14.43 10.43
N ARG A 757 -15.81 -14.21 11.59
CA ARG A 757 -15.17 -15.29 12.36
C ARG A 757 -16.16 -16.30 12.90
N GLN A 758 -17.34 -15.87 13.36
CA GLN A 758 -18.39 -16.78 13.82
C GLN A 758 -18.92 -17.65 12.66
N CYS A 759 -19.20 -17.05 11.50
CA CYS A 759 -19.62 -17.78 10.30
C CYS A 759 -18.53 -18.74 9.82
N ALA A 760 -17.26 -18.31 9.81
CA ALA A 760 -16.12 -19.14 9.42
C ALA A 760 -16.02 -20.40 10.29
N ARG A 761 -16.14 -20.26 11.62
CA ARG A 761 -16.12 -21.41 12.55
C ARG A 761 -17.26 -22.40 12.32
N LEU A 762 -18.44 -21.91 11.96
CA LEU A 762 -19.62 -22.74 11.75
C LEU A 762 -19.62 -23.41 10.37
N ALA A 763 -19.21 -22.69 9.32
CA ALA A 763 -19.25 -23.16 7.93
C ALA A 763 -17.99 -23.93 7.51
N GLY A 764 -16.84 -23.62 8.11
CA GLY A 764 -15.53 -24.20 7.75
C GLY A 764 -15.52 -25.73 7.69
N PRO A 765 -15.87 -26.44 8.78
CA PRO A 765 -15.84 -27.91 8.79
C PRO A 765 -16.74 -28.56 7.73
N VAL A 766 -17.89 -27.95 7.44
CA VAL A 766 -18.87 -28.46 6.47
C VAL A 766 -18.37 -28.24 5.03
N LEU A 767 -17.81 -27.07 4.74
CA LEU A 767 -17.25 -26.75 3.42
C LEU A 767 -15.99 -27.58 3.14
N GLU A 768 -15.11 -27.74 4.12
CA GLU A 768 -13.92 -28.58 3.99
C GLU A 768 -14.27 -30.05 3.71
N ALA A 769 -15.29 -30.58 4.38
CA ALA A 769 -15.81 -31.93 4.11
C ALA A 769 -16.39 -32.08 2.70
N ALA A 770 -16.86 -30.98 2.09
CA ALA A 770 -17.32 -30.92 0.70
C ALA A 770 -16.18 -30.66 -0.30
N GLY A 771 -14.91 -30.62 0.14
CA GLY A 771 -13.76 -30.34 -0.73
C GLY A 771 -13.58 -28.86 -1.06
N ILE A 772 -14.28 -27.96 -0.38
CA ILE A 772 -14.26 -26.52 -0.63
C ILE A 772 -13.34 -25.85 0.40
N ARG A 773 -12.34 -25.12 -0.08
CA ARG A 773 -11.40 -24.40 0.78
C ARG A 773 -11.97 -23.03 1.17
N LEU A 774 -12.05 -22.80 2.47
CA LEU A 774 -12.45 -21.51 3.04
C LEU A 774 -11.25 -20.57 3.15
N LEU A 775 -11.34 -19.40 2.55
CA LEU A 775 -10.36 -18.31 2.66
C LEU A 775 -10.95 -17.22 3.56
N VAL A 776 -10.33 -16.97 4.70
CA VAL A 776 -10.84 -16.08 5.74
C VAL A 776 -9.89 -14.90 5.90
N GLN A 777 -10.39 -13.69 5.68
CA GLN A 777 -9.59 -12.49 5.90
C GLN A 777 -9.09 -12.40 7.34
N GLY A 778 -7.78 -12.22 7.50
CA GLY A 778 -7.11 -12.11 8.79
C GLY A 778 -6.60 -13.43 9.36
N GLU A 779 -7.00 -14.57 8.78
CA GLU A 779 -6.55 -15.91 9.18
C GLU A 779 -5.78 -16.60 8.05
N SER A 780 -6.23 -16.47 6.80
CA SER A 780 -5.63 -17.13 5.62
C SER A 780 -4.47 -16.36 4.97
N GLY A 781 -3.78 -15.52 5.74
CA GLY A 781 -2.63 -14.72 5.28
C GLY A 781 -2.98 -13.31 4.79
N SER A 782 -2.06 -12.69 4.06
CA SER A 782 -2.22 -11.33 3.55
C SER A 782 -3.35 -11.25 2.52
N ARG A 783 -3.93 -10.06 2.36
CA ARG A 783 -4.99 -9.81 1.38
C ARG A 783 -4.59 -10.23 -0.04
N ASP A 784 -3.39 -9.89 -0.47
CA ASP A 784 -2.93 -10.21 -1.82
C ASP A 784 -2.73 -11.71 -2.00
N LEU A 785 -2.22 -12.41 -0.98
CA LEU A 785 -2.11 -13.88 -1.01
C LEU A 785 -3.49 -14.54 -1.10
N ILE A 786 -4.46 -14.06 -0.32
CA ILE A 786 -5.84 -14.53 -0.37
C ILE A 786 -6.43 -14.35 -1.77
N LEU A 787 -6.28 -13.18 -2.37
CA LEU A 787 -6.78 -12.91 -3.73
C LEU A 787 -6.08 -13.74 -4.81
N ARG A 788 -4.76 -13.92 -4.71
CA ARG A 788 -4.01 -14.81 -5.62
C ARG A 788 -4.50 -16.25 -5.51
N THR A 789 -4.71 -16.74 -4.29
CA THR A 789 -5.23 -18.10 -4.04
C THR A 789 -6.64 -18.23 -4.59
N PHE A 790 -7.52 -17.27 -4.29
CA PHE A 790 -8.91 -17.27 -4.75
C PHE A 790 -9.03 -17.26 -6.28
N ARG A 791 -8.16 -16.52 -6.98
CA ARG A 791 -8.12 -16.49 -8.46
C ARG A 791 -7.63 -17.79 -9.10
N LYS A 792 -6.76 -18.55 -8.43
CA LYS A 792 -6.14 -19.76 -8.97
C LYS A 792 -6.99 -21.02 -8.81
N GLY A 793 -7.89 -21.06 -7.82
CA GLY A 793 -8.60 -22.30 -7.48
C GLY A 793 -10.10 -22.26 -7.76
N GLU A 794 -10.56 -23.36 -8.35
CA GLU A 794 -11.97 -23.71 -8.47
C GLU A 794 -12.33 -24.51 -7.20
N GLY A 795 -13.27 -24.02 -6.37
CA GLY A 795 -13.53 -24.62 -5.04
C GLY A 795 -13.20 -23.72 -3.85
N HIS A 796 -13.23 -22.40 -4.02
CA HIS A 796 -12.98 -21.46 -2.93
C HIS A 796 -14.22 -20.69 -2.49
N VAL A 797 -14.37 -20.53 -1.17
CA VAL A 797 -15.27 -19.56 -0.57
C VAL A 797 -14.42 -18.53 0.15
N LEU A 798 -14.56 -17.26 -0.23
CA LEU A 798 -13.80 -16.16 0.36
C LEU A 798 -14.70 -15.34 1.27
N LEU A 799 -14.34 -15.25 2.55
CA LEU A 799 -15.00 -14.38 3.52
C LEU A 799 -14.14 -13.13 3.73
N GLY A 800 -14.69 -11.95 3.42
CA GLY A 800 -14.01 -10.67 3.54
C GLY A 800 -14.87 -9.59 4.20
N THR A 801 -14.22 -8.65 4.91
CA THR A 801 -14.86 -7.43 5.42
C THR A 801 -14.63 -6.25 4.46
N HIS A 802 -14.79 -5.01 4.94
CA HIS A 802 -14.69 -3.75 4.17
C HIS A 802 -13.62 -3.74 3.09
N SER A 803 -12.40 -4.21 3.39
CA SER A 803 -11.31 -4.20 2.40
C SER A 803 -11.65 -4.98 1.12
N PHE A 804 -12.45 -6.05 1.16
CA PHE A 804 -12.85 -6.86 0.00
C PHE A 804 -14.07 -6.31 -0.75
N TRP A 805 -14.72 -5.26 -0.24
CA TRP A 805 -15.75 -4.52 -1.00
C TRP A 805 -15.13 -3.74 -2.17
N GLU A 806 -13.84 -3.42 -2.06
CA GLU A 806 -13.06 -2.68 -3.05
C GLU A 806 -11.87 -3.49 -3.57
N GLY A 807 -11.35 -3.15 -4.76
CA GLY A 807 -10.10 -3.73 -5.28
C GLY A 807 -10.07 -5.24 -5.56
N VAL A 808 -11.19 -5.97 -5.46
CA VAL A 808 -11.30 -7.37 -5.91
C VAL A 808 -11.64 -7.37 -7.39
N ASP A 809 -10.73 -7.92 -8.19
CA ASP A 809 -10.86 -8.13 -9.63
C ASP A 809 -10.66 -9.63 -9.90
N VAL A 810 -11.74 -10.36 -10.05
CA VAL A 810 -11.78 -11.79 -10.37
C VAL A 810 -12.66 -11.89 -11.60
N VAL A 811 -12.11 -12.44 -12.68
CA VAL A 811 -12.78 -12.53 -13.98
C VAL A 811 -13.11 -13.99 -14.25
N GLY A 812 -14.27 -14.25 -14.85
CA GLY A 812 -14.70 -15.59 -15.25
C GLY A 812 -15.15 -16.48 -14.09
N ASP A 813 -15.00 -17.79 -14.28
CA ASP A 813 -15.66 -18.82 -13.48
C ASP A 813 -15.21 -18.91 -12.01
N ALA A 814 -14.09 -18.26 -11.66
CA ALA A 814 -13.57 -18.23 -10.29
C ALA A 814 -14.51 -17.48 -9.32
N LEU A 815 -15.39 -16.60 -9.81
CA LEU A 815 -16.41 -15.91 -9.00
C LEU A 815 -17.77 -15.90 -9.70
N SER A 816 -18.68 -16.76 -9.24
CA SER A 816 -20.05 -16.88 -9.78
C SER A 816 -21.11 -16.38 -8.80
N CYS A 817 -20.76 -16.18 -7.53
CA CYS A 817 -21.69 -15.73 -6.50
C CYS A 817 -21.08 -14.70 -5.57
N VAL A 818 -21.81 -13.59 -5.35
CA VAL A 818 -21.51 -12.59 -4.32
C VAL A 818 -22.63 -12.58 -3.29
N ILE A 819 -22.28 -12.82 -2.04
CA ILE A 819 -23.20 -12.77 -0.91
C ILE A 819 -22.89 -11.52 -0.09
N VAL A 820 -23.85 -10.61 0.00
CA VAL A 820 -23.83 -9.51 0.95
C VAL A 820 -24.52 -9.98 2.22
N ALA A 821 -23.73 -10.23 3.26
CA ALA A 821 -24.25 -10.73 4.53
C ALA A 821 -25.28 -9.74 5.10
N ARG A 822 -24.88 -8.48 5.32
CA ARG A 822 -25.78 -7.43 5.83
C ARG A 822 -25.73 -6.19 4.95
N LEU A 823 -26.82 -5.41 4.95
CA LEU A 823 -26.80 -4.08 4.34
C LEU A 823 -25.63 -3.27 4.91
N PRO A 824 -24.79 -2.64 4.06
CA PRO A 824 -23.49 -2.09 4.46
C PRO A 824 -23.57 -0.71 5.11
N PHE A 825 -24.46 -0.57 6.09
CA PHE A 825 -24.42 0.55 7.02
C PHE A 825 -23.10 0.49 7.79
N SER A 826 -22.44 1.64 7.96
CA SER A 826 -21.30 1.73 8.87
C SER A 826 -21.74 1.43 10.31
N SER A 827 -20.76 1.10 11.16
CA SER A 827 -21.01 0.94 12.58
C SER A 827 -21.50 2.26 13.19
N PRO A 828 -22.60 2.25 13.97
CA PRO A 828 -23.01 3.42 14.75
C PRO A 828 -21.93 3.90 15.74
N GLY A 829 -21.02 3.02 16.16
CA GLY A 829 -19.90 3.34 17.04
C GLY A 829 -18.72 4.04 16.34
N GLU A 830 -18.79 4.28 15.03
CA GLU A 830 -17.77 5.06 14.31
C GLU A 830 -17.84 6.54 14.72
N PRO A 831 -16.82 7.10 15.40
CA PRO A 831 -16.93 8.42 16.05
C PRO A 831 -17.28 9.56 15.08
N VAL A 832 -16.60 9.59 13.93
CA VAL A 832 -16.79 10.65 12.93
C VAL A 832 -18.18 10.60 12.31
N LEU A 833 -18.64 9.41 11.94
CA LEU A 833 -19.98 9.25 11.38
C LEU A 833 -21.06 9.62 12.38
N SER A 834 -20.96 9.12 13.62
CA SER A 834 -21.91 9.44 14.69
C SER A 834 -21.99 10.96 14.91
N ALA A 835 -20.85 11.65 14.98
CA ALA A 835 -20.82 13.09 15.17
C ALA A 835 -21.42 13.87 13.98
N ARG A 836 -21.18 13.42 12.75
CA ARG A 836 -21.80 14.01 11.55
C ARG A 836 -23.31 13.80 11.51
N CYS A 837 -23.79 12.63 11.92
CA CYS A 837 -25.23 12.36 12.02
C CYS A 837 -25.90 13.27 13.05
N GLU A 838 -25.30 13.43 14.23
CA GLU A 838 -25.81 14.33 15.27
C GLU A 838 -25.79 15.79 14.81
N GLN A 839 -24.74 16.23 14.11
CA GLN A 839 -24.69 17.58 13.54
C GLN A 839 -25.85 17.82 12.57
N LEU A 840 -26.12 16.87 11.67
CA LEU A 840 -27.26 16.96 10.75
C LEU A 840 -28.59 17.01 11.51
N GLU A 841 -28.73 16.21 12.57
CA GLU A 841 -29.92 16.21 13.41
C GLU A 841 -30.14 17.55 14.12
N ARG A 842 -29.06 18.21 14.57
CA ARG A 842 -29.10 19.59 15.08
C ARG A 842 -29.52 20.61 14.01
N GLU A 843 -29.08 20.41 12.77
CA GLU A 843 -29.47 21.22 11.61
C GLU A 843 -30.90 20.89 11.11
N GLY A 844 -31.67 20.05 11.83
CA GLY A 844 -33.04 19.68 11.49
C GLY A 844 -33.15 18.63 10.37
N THR A 845 -32.04 18.01 9.98
CA THR A 845 -31.94 17.02 8.91
C THR A 845 -31.67 15.62 9.48
N SER A 846 -32.36 14.59 8.98
CA SER A 846 -32.12 13.23 9.46
C SER A 846 -30.74 12.72 9.03
N GLY A 847 -29.82 12.53 9.99
CA GLY A 847 -28.49 11.96 9.74
C GLY A 847 -28.55 10.59 9.05
N PHE A 848 -29.51 9.73 9.45
CA PHE A 848 -29.75 8.46 8.77
C PHE A 848 -30.09 8.62 7.27
N ARG A 849 -31.00 9.55 6.92
CA ARG A 849 -31.46 9.72 5.52
C ARG A 849 -30.47 10.48 4.66
N ALA A 850 -29.79 11.48 5.22
CA ALA A 850 -28.87 12.35 4.50
C ALA A 850 -27.45 11.74 4.38
N LEU A 851 -27.03 10.92 5.34
CA LEU A 851 -25.66 10.41 5.42
C LEU A 851 -25.58 8.88 5.39
N SER A 852 -26.15 8.19 6.39
CA SER A 852 -25.95 6.74 6.53
C SER A 852 -26.55 5.93 5.38
N LEU A 853 -27.74 6.31 4.90
CA LEU A 853 -28.45 5.61 3.84
C LEU A 853 -27.80 5.79 2.45
N PRO A 854 -27.50 7.01 1.96
CA PRO A 854 -26.76 7.19 0.71
C PRO A 854 -25.41 6.47 0.68
N SER A 855 -24.63 6.57 1.77
CA SER A 855 -23.35 5.87 1.90
C SER A 855 -23.51 4.35 1.77
N ALA A 856 -24.48 3.76 2.47
CA ALA A 856 -24.75 2.33 2.39
C ALA A 856 -25.21 1.88 0.99
N VAL A 857 -25.99 2.72 0.30
CA VAL A 857 -26.41 2.45 -1.09
C VAL A 857 -25.21 2.42 -2.03
N LEU A 858 -24.30 3.40 -1.93
CA LEU A 858 -23.08 3.43 -2.76
C LEU A 858 -22.20 2.20 -2.50
N ARG A 859 -21.95 1.84 -1.23
CA ARG A 859 -21.19 0.62 -0.88
C ARG A 859 -21.84 -0.65 -1.42
N LEU A 860 -23.17 -0.76 -1.34
CA LEU A 860 -23.87 -1.92 -1.90
C LEU A 860 -23.65 -2.04 -3.41
N ARG A 861 -23.73 -0.92 -4.15
CA ARG A 861 -23.44 -0.89 -5.59
C ARG A 861 -21.99 -1.29 -5.89
N GLN A 862 -21.02 -0.91 -5.05
CA GLN A 862 -19.62 -1.30 -5.20
C GLN A 862 -19.40 -2.81 -4.98
N GLY A 863 -20.04 -3.38 -3.95
CA GLY A 863 -20.02 -4.82 -3.69
C GLY A 863 -20.67 -5.60 -4.84
N PHE A 864 -21.79 -5.10 -5.38
CA PHE A 864 -22.46 -5.67 -6.55
C PHE A 864 -21.55 -5.67 -7.80
N GLY A 865 -20.82 -4.58 -8.02
CA GLY A 865 -19.91 -4.42 -9.17
C GLY A 865 -18.72 -5.37 -9.20
N ARG A 866 -18.60 -6.31 -8.26
CA ARG A 866 -17.55 -7.34 -8.21
C ARG A 866 -17.86 -8.54 -9.09
N LEU A 867 -19.15 -8.86 -9.27
CA LEU A 867 -19.60 -10.09 -9.93
C LEU A 867 -19.42 -10.07 -11.44
N ILE A 868 -19.87 -8.99 -12.10
CA ILE A 868 -19.87 -8.91 -13.57
C ILE A 868 -18.76 -7.97 -14.03
N ARG A 869 -17.76 -8.53 -14.72
CA ARG A 869 -16.58 -7.84 -15.26
C ARG A 869 -16.46 -7.96 -16.78
N HIS A 870 -17.10 -8.94 -17.38
CA HIS A 870 -17.15 -9.19 -18.82
C HIS A 870 -18.60 -9.41 -19.30
N ARG A 871 -18.86 -9.23 -20.60
CA ARG A 871 -20.21 -9.43 -21.19
C ARG A 871 -20.67 -10.89 -21.16
N GLY A 872 -19.72 -11.82 -21.06
CA GLY A 872 -19.99 -13.25 -20.93
C GLY A 872 -20.26 -13.69 -19.50
N ASP A 873 -19.86 -12.89 -18.50
CA ASP A 873 -20.00 -13.27 -17.10
C ASP A 873 -21.47 -13.43 -16.74
N ARG A 874 -21.76 -14.43 -15.92
CA ARG A 874 -23.06 -14.61 -15.32
C ARG A 874 -22.89 -14.96 -13.85
N GLY A 875 -23.86 -14.59 -13.03
CA GLY A 875 -23.79 -14.97 -11.62
C GLY A 875 -25.01 -14.67 -10.77
N LEU A 876 -24.83 -14.92 -9.48
CA LEU A 876 -25.80 -14.68 -8.42
C LEU A 876 -25.32 -13.57 -7.50
N VAL A 877 -26.21 -12.64 -7.18
CA VAL A 877 -26.03 -11.76 -6.02
C VAL A 877 -27.09 -12.09 -4.99
N ILE A 878 -26.66 -12.34 -3.76
CA ILE A 878 -27.55 -12.69 -2.65
C ILE A 878 -27.40 -11.62 -1.58
N ILE A 879 -28.50 -10.94 -1.26
CA ILE A 879 -28.53 -10.00 -0.13
C ILE A 879 -29.20 -10.72 1.03
N ALA A 880 -28.42 -11.22 1.97
CA ALA A 880 -28.88 -12.00 3.13
C ALA A 880 -29.44 -11.11 4.26
N ASP A 881 -30.16 -10.04 3.89
CA ASP A 881 -30.70 -9.05 4.82
C ASP A 881 -32.12 -8.66 4.44
N THR A 882 -33.09 -9.18 5.19
CA THR A 882 -34.52 -9.02 4.92
C THR A 882 -35.02 -7.58 5.07
N ARG A 883 -34.22 -6.69 5.70
CA ARG A 883 -34.57 -5.26 5.85
C ARG A 883 -34.71 -4.53 4.53
N ILE A 884 -34.10 -5.03 3.45
CA ILE A 884 -34.28 -4.48 2.09
C ILE A 884 -35.72 -4.64 1.57
N LEU A 885 -36.44 -5.65 2.09
CA LEU A 885 -37.86 -5.91 1.80
C LEU A 885 -38.77 -5.29 2.86
N SER A 886 -38.43 -5.46 4.15
CA SER A 886 -39.33 -5.11 5.26
C SER A 886 -39.33 -3.62 5.64
N LYS A 887 -38.22 -2.90 5.49
CA LYS A 887 -38.11 -1.49 5.93
C LYS A 887 -38.43 -0.51 4.80
N SER A 888 -38.98 0.65 5.15
CA SER A 888 -39.38 1.70 4.20
C SER A 888 -38.23 2.21 3.32
N TYR A 889 -37.02 2.32 3.89
CA TYR A 889 -35.82 2.72 3.15
C TYR A 889 -35.34 1.66 2.14
N GLY A 890 -35.79 0.41 2.25
CA GLY A 890 -35.42 -0.68 1.35
C GLY A 890 -35.78 -0.42 -0.12
N GLY A 891 -36.78 0.43 -0.37
CA GLY A 891 -37.12 0.91 -1.71
C GLY A 891 -35.99 1.69 -2.40
N ILE A 892 -35.17 2.43 -1.64
CA ILE A 892 -34.05 3.22 -2.19
C ILE A 892 -32.92 2.29 -2.65
N PHE A 893 -32.61 1.26 -1.86
CA PHE A 893 -31.66 0.22 -2.26
C PHE A 893 -32.11 -0.49 -3.54
N ARG A 894 -33.37 -0.95 -3.58
CA ARG A 894 -33.93 -1.67 -4.74
C ARG A 894 -33.87 -0.86 -6.03
N ARG A 895 -34.16 0.45 -5.98
CA ARG A 895 -34.07 1.34 -7.16
C ARG A 895 -32.63 1.66 -7.60
N SER A 896 -31.65 1.43 -6.73
CA SER A 896 -30.24 1.76 -7.00
C SER A 896 -29.43 0.56 -7.51
N LEU A 897 -30.01 -0.65 -7.49
CA LEU A 897 -29.40 -1.87 -8.00
C LEU A 897 -29.75 -2.06 -9.47
N PRO A 898 -28.83 -2.60 -10.30
CA PRO A 898 -29.02 -2.67 -11.74
C PRO A 898 -29.87 -3.86 -12.21
N SER A 899 -30.17 -4.81 -11.33
CA SER A 899 -31.02 -5.98 -11.60
C SER A 899 -32.26 -5.96 -10.70
N PRO A 900 -33.44 -6.42 -11.17
CA PRO A 900 -34.60 -6.59 -10.31
C PRO A 900 -34.30 -7.59 -9.19
N LEU A 901 -34.78 -7.25 -7.99
CA LEU A 901 -34.61 -8.06 -6.79
C LEU A 901 -35.79 -8.99 -6.60
N GLN A 902 -35.53 -10.28 -6.37
CA GLN A 902 -36.53 -11.30 -6.09
C GLN A 902 -36.40 -11.81 -4.65
N GLY A 903 -37.50 -11.78 -3.89
CA GLY A 903 -37.57 -12.35 -2.55
C GLY A 903 -38.01 -13.82 -2.58
N CYS A 904 -37.28 -14.70 -1.90
CA CYS A 904 -37.61 -16.12 -1.80
C CYS A 904 -38.20 -16.42 -0.41
N PRO A 905 -39.46 -16.86 -0.31
CA PRO A 905 -40.20 -16.94 0.96
C PRO A 905 -39.74 -18.09 1.88
N ASP A 906 -39.14 -19.13 1.33
CA ASP A 906 -38.64 -20.30 2.07
C ASP A 906 -37.35 -20.86 1.44
N SER A 907 -36.70 -21.76 2.17
CA SER A 907 -35.43 -22.39 1.78
C SER A 907 -35.56 -23.22 0.49
N SER A 908 -36.69 -23.93 0.31
CA SER A 908 -36.92 -24.74 -0.90
C SER A 908 -37.04 -23.89 -2.17
N ALA A 909 -37.81 -22.80 -2.13
CA ALA A 909 -37.96 -21.87 -3.25
C ALA A 909 -36.62 -21.18 -3.57
N PHE A 910 -35.84 -20.87 -2.55
CA PHE A 910 -34.51 -20.29 -2.72
C PHE A 910 -33.52 -21.27 -3.36
N LEU A 911 -33.46 -22.52 -2.88
CA LEU A 911 -32.64 -23.57 -3.49
C LEU A 911 -33.06 -23.89 -4.92
N ALA A 912 -34.36 -23.91 -5.22
CA ALA A 912 -34.84 -24.09 -6.59
C ALA A 912 -34.31 -23.01 -7.55
N GLN A 913 -34.33 -21.74 -7.10
CA GLN A 913 -33.75 -20.63 -7.86
C GLN A 913 -32.24 -20.75 -8.03
N ILE A 914 -31.52 -21.23 -7.01
CA ILE A 914 -30.08 -21.49 -7.11
C ILE A 914 -29.80 -22.61 -8.10
N THR A 915 -30.51 -23.74 -8.02
CA THR A 915 -30.30 -24.88 -8.92
C THR A 915 -30.60 -24.49 -10.37
N GLU A 916 -31.71 -23.79 -10.61
CA GLU A 916 -32.04 -23.26 -11.94
C GLU A 916 -30.93 -22.33 -12.46
N ALA A 917 -30.44 -21.43 -11.61
CA ALA A 917 -29.35 -20.54 -11.97
C ALA A 917 -28.04 -21.33 -12.20
N ALA A 918 -27.66 -22.24 -11.31
CA ALA A 918 -26.45 -23.07 -11.40
C ALA A 918 -26.40 -23.86 -12.71
N THR A 919 -27.54 -24.36 -13.19
CA THR A 919 -27.65 -25.07 -14.48
C THR A 919 -27.34 -24.17 -15.69
N HIS A 920 -27.52 -22.84 -15.55
CA HIS A 920 -27.22 -21.83 -16.57
C HIS A 920 -25.93 -21.04 -16.30
N LEU A 921 -25.33 -21.20 -15.12
CA LEU A 921 -24.16 -20.47 -14.63
C LEU A 921 -22.90 -21.30 -14.64
N LEU A 922 -23.01 -22.62 -14.50
CA LEU A 922 -21.90 -23.54 -14.65
C LEU A 922 -21.71 -23.81 -16.15
N PRO A 923 -20.49 -23.70 -16.69
CA PRO A 923 -20.23 -24.19 -18.04
C PRO A 923 -20.67 -25.66 -18.10
N THR A 924 -21.43 -26.01 -19.12
CA THR A 924 -21.59 -27.42 -19.49
C THR A 924 -20.20 -27.88 -19.86
N ASP A 925 -19.66 -28.88 -19.16
CA ASP A 925 -18.36 -29.47 -19.48
C ASP A 925 -18.27 -29.69 -21.00
N SER A 926 -17.50 -28.84 -21.67
CA SER A 926 -17.11 -29.08 -23.05
C SER A 926 -16.16 -30.25 -23.03
N GLN A 927 -16.60 -31.37 -23.59
CA GLN A 927 -15.83 -32.59 -23.82
C GLN A 927 -14.43 -32.33 -24.38
#